data_AF-A0A0D2VRD7-F1
#
_entry.id   AF-A0A0D2VRD7-F1
#
_cell.length_a   1.000
_cell.length_b   1.000
_cell.length_c   1.000
_cell.angle_alpha   90.00
_cell.angle_beta   90.00
_cell.angle_gamma   90.00
#
_symmetry.space_group_name_H-M   'P 1'
#
loop_
_entity.id
_entity.type
_entity.pdbx_description
1 polymer ?
#
loop_
_entity_poly.entity_id
_entity_poly.type
_entity_poly.pdbx_seq_one_letter_code
_entity_poly.pdbx_strand_id
1 'polypeptide(L)'
;MSSAAAPRTKEQWLDLTVPDLRAALTSRGLSTRGNKPELITRLMDDDAAKCSKQQADAAAAARAAAARAVAVAAPPPPPPTLPSPNTGSDSTASSTSSSSSSAAAPPLTTAPAAQAPAVQHFVPRPAPGTTFTVSSADLEGITVPDEIKALLRVHGKSVELLDRNFSELSAGALYRDLLMSDESPEPRYLTGVGGVGKSSILLMLAVLAMRHNRAFFERLAAAPAPAPAPVNAPAAPPFDGAIFLIYLPQTDAFIQQPPEVAANQLIEKLRIANRRLLNSRMLDEPAFELLKDAFVRQKNSSGHFESALNQWGRINAALVGLESQSHRFRVLVLIDQWNSIIHRKALPVGHEDKLTADHPAQAFYKLSSQFGFSLFVAAVSSSFDLGSENALKDGQSSGRKIPIPPLTAAEAETLRAIWYHRNPPENKPRLKVTAEQMQKLFLKVGGVARILQYYASSRYEANPDTNFAELCEEYYDKRLKRLIESYRPLDTFNDLVQDLSTIFVHGRLSVHLSEVWLKTGMVKKDPAEPEQLIPVSDLARSAAARVFKAAGGGFLHLIYAVATIRWYAIETFVLLHLRYPTNVLRGISPSQTELSLPTTVSETHVLDRSIGAGNVEAYLKTYNNGHPFPANTLFLPGWSTHPVADAVLLTTKPQPNATQPNATQPNATPTLVFFQISESPYNKHGTQIPHLATSVLSKSTTVIDTYRALYGIGDDAAYDTPQIRQGQLPECVKYIYATTDTSTSTTHSVFFMQASHLRWLDATGWDRMTGSPPASSAP
;
A
#
# COMPACT_ATOMS: atom_id res chain seq x y z
N MET A 1 -17.41 -14.25 49.29
CA MET A 1 -16.14 -13.88 48.64
C MET A 1 -15.33 -15.16 48.46
N SER A 2 -14.91 -15.49 47.24
CA SER A 2 -13.98 -16.59 46.98
C SER A 2 -12.67 -15.97 46.50
N SER A 3 -11.54 -16.36 47.12
CA SER A 3 -10.23 -15.86 46.74
C SER A 3 -9.89 -16.36 45.33
N ALA A 4 -9.63 -15.44 44.39
CA ALA A 4 -9.18 -15.80 43.07
C ALA A 4 -7.77 -16.41 43.19
N ALA A 5 -7.65 -17.72 42.96
CA ALA A 5 -6.36 -18.41 43.00
C ALA A 5 -5.39 -17.78 41.99
N ALA A 6 -4.14 -17.59 42.40
CA ALA A 6 -3.09 -17.05 41.54
C ALA A 6 -2.91 -17.90 40.27
N PRO A 7 -2.55 -17.29 39.12
CA PRO A 7 -2.31 -18.02 37.88
C PRO A 7 -1.16 -19.04 38.08
N ARG A 8 -1.32 -20.23 37.50
CA ARG A 8 -0.32 -21.30 37.65
C ARG A 8 0.90 -21.04 36.79
N THR A 9 2.09 -21.39 37.29
CA THR A 9 3.34 -21.22 36.54
C THR A 9 3.50 -22.28 35.43
N LYS A 10 4.43 -22.05 34.51
CA LYS A 10 4.68 -22.96 33.37
C LYS A 10 5.09 -24.36 33.85
N GLU A 11 5.83 -24.43 34.94
CA GLU A 11 6.29 -25.66 35.59
C GLU A 11 5.09 -26.45 36.14
N GLN A 12 4.17 -25.77 36.83
CA GLN A 12 2.93 -26.37 37.35
C GLN A 12 1.98 -26.87 36.24
N TRP A 13 2.07 -26.33 35.03
CA TRP A 13 1.37 -26.86 33.86
C TRP A 13 2.11 -28.03 33.19
N LEU A 14 3.44 -28.07 33.27
CA LEU A 14 4.27 -29.16 32.75
C LEU A 14 4.10 -30.45 33.56
N ASP A 15 3.79 -30.36 34.85
CA ASP A 15 3.59 -31.53 35.73
C ASP A 15 2.26 -32.28 35.47
N LEU A 16 1.30 -31.68 34.77
CA LEU A 16 -0.01 -32.30 34.49
C LEU A 16 0.01 -33.28 33.30
N THR A 17 -0.89 -34.27 33.30
CA THR A 17 -1.02 -35.20 32.17
C THR A 17 -1.77 -34.56 30.99
N VAL A 18 -1.61 -35.12 29.78
CA VAL A 18 -2.33 -34.63 28.59
C VAL A 18 -3.86 -34.70 28.75
N PRO A 19 -4.45 -35.76 29.34
CA PRO A 19 -5.86 -35.76 29.75
C PRO A 19 -6.24 -34.57 30.65
N ASP A 20 -5.48 -34.29 31.71
CA ASP A 20 -5.79 -33.20 32.65
C ASP A 20 -5.73 -31.82 31.98
N LEU A 21 -4.72 -31.61 31.13
CA LEU A 21 -4.58 -30.39 30.33
C LEU A 21 -5.74 -30.21 29.36
N ARG A 22 -6.23 -31.29 28.73
CA ARG A 22 -7.42 -31.25 27.88
C ARG A 22 -8.71 -31.02 28.68
N ALA A 23 -8.83 -31.58 29.88
CA ALA A 23 -9.95 -31.31 30.78
C ALA A 23 -9.97 -29.83 31.23
N ALA A 24 -8.81 -29.27 31.58
CA ALA A 24 -8.65 -27.85 31.90
C ALA A 24 -8.98 -26.93 30.71
N LEU A 25 -8.54 -27.26 29.49
CA LEU A 25 -8.92 -26.52 28.28
C LEU A 25 -10.42 -26.60 28.01
N THR A 26 -11.01 -27.79 28.14
CA THR A 26 -12.47 -28.01 27.95
C THR A 26 -13.29 -27.18 28.93
N SER A 27 -12.94 -27.16 30.22
CA SER A 27 -13.65 -26.38 31.24
C SER A 27 -13.55 -24.86 31.03
N ARG A 28 -12.56 -24.41 30.22
CA ARG A 28 -12.35 -23.03 29.82
C ARG A 28 -12.94 -22.70 28.43
N GLY A 29 -13.54 -23.66 27.73
CA GLY A 29 -14.07 -23.50 26.37
C GLY A 29 -13.00 -23.41 25.28
N LEU A 30 -11.76 -23.86 25.55
CA LEU A 30 -10.61 -23.74 24.67
C LEU A 30 -10.36 -25.04 23.88
N SER A 31 -9.73 -24.92 22.71
CA SER A 31 -9.40 -26.06 21.85
C SER A 31 -8.48 -27.05 22.56
N THR A 32 -8.82 -28.34 22.51
CA THR A 32 -8.08 -29.47 23.09
C THR A 32 -7.16 -30.20 22.09
N ARG A 33 -7.12 -29.76 20.83
CA ARG A 33 -6.26 -30.34 19.79
C ARG A 33 -4.82 -29.85 19.93
N GLY A 34 -3.85 -30.70 19.60
CA GLY A 34 -2.42 -30.39 19.68
C GLY A 34 -1.62 -31.30 20.62
N ASN A 35 -0.30 -31.08 20.62
CA ASN A 35 0.67 -31.76 21.49
C ASN A 35 0.74 -31.09 22.89
N LYS A 36 1.39 -31.74 23.87
CA LYS A 36 1.45 -31.24 25.26
C LYS A 36 1.95 -29.78 25.37
N PRO A 37 3.03 -29.35 24.69
CA PRO A 37 3.44 -27.94 24.66
C PRO A 37 2.34 -26.97 24.19
N GLU A 38 1.68 -27.25 23.06
CA GLU A 38 0.63 -26.40 22.51
C GLU A 38 -0.61 -26.27 23.42
N LEU A 39 -0.93 -27.32 24.18
CA LEU A 39 -2.01 -27.30 25.17
C LEU A 39 -1.65 -26.43 26.38
N ILE A 40 -0.38 -26.48 26.83
CA ILE A 40 0.12 -25.67 27.93
C ILE A 40 0.17 -24.19 27.54
N THR A 41 0.70 -23.85 26.36
CA THR A 41 0.73 -22.47 25.84
C THR A 41 -0.67 -21.86 25.84
N ARG A 42 -1.68 -22.58 25.35
CA ARG A 42 -3.08 -22.09 25.35
C ARG A 42 -3.68 -21.86 26.73
N LEU A 43 -3.27 -22.62 27.74
CA LEU A 43 -3.70 -22.38 29.13
C LEU A 43 -2.99 -21.17 29.75
N MET A 44 -1.70 -20.98 29.42
CA MET A 44 -0.93 -19.81 29.86
C MET A 44 -1.44 -18.51 29.22
N ASP A 45 -1.76 -18.52 27.92
CA ASP A 45 -2.30 -17.37 27.20
C ASP A 45 -3.68 -16.94 27.78
N ASP A 46 -4.52 -17.91 28.14
CA ASP A 46 -5.82 -17.68 28.78
C ASP A 46 -5.69 -17.17 30.22
N ASP A 47 -4.75 -17.70 31.02
CA ASP A 47 -4.44 -17.17 32.36
C ASP A 47 -3.91 -15.72 32.28
N ALA A 48 -3.05 -15.40 31.30
CA ALA A 48 -2.52 -14.06 31.07
C ALA A 48 -3.62 -13.08 30.59
N ALA A 49 -4.51 -13.52 29.70
CA ALA A 49 -5.66 -12.73 29.25
C ALA A 49 -6.65 -12.44 30.38
N LYS A 50 -6.86 -13.40 31.29
CA LYS A 50 -7.73 -13.22 32.48
C LYS A 50 -7.09 -12.29 33.52
N CYS A 51 -5.79 -12.42 33.77
CA CYS A 51 -5.07 -11.56 34.72
C CYS A 51 -5.03 -10.09 34.26
N SER A 52 -4.70 -9.84 32.99
CA SER A 52 -4.69 -8.49 32.41
C SER A 52 -6.08 -7.84 32.40
N LYS A 53 -7.15 -8.61 32.12
CA LYS A 53 -8.52 -8.13 32.21
C LYS A 53 -8.92 -7.78 33.66
N GLN A 54 -8.59 -8.62 34.63
CA GLN A 54 -8.88 -8.34 36.05
C GLN A 54 -8.13 -7.09 36.56
N GLN A 55 -6.89 -6.86 36.11
CA GLN A 55 -6.17 -5.62 36.44
C GLN A 55 -6.81 -4.37 35.80
N ALA A 56 -7.29 -4.47 34.55
CA ALA A 56 -8.01 -3.38 33.90
C ALA A 56 -9.34 -3.05 34.61
N ASP A 57 -10.12 -4.07 34.97
CA ASP A 57 -11.39 -3.91 35.70
C ASP A 57 -11.17 -3.36 37.12
N ALA A 58 -10.11 -3.79 37.82
CA ALA A 58 -9.73 -3.23 39.12
C ALA A 58 -9.27 -1.77 39.04
N ALA A 59 -8.51 -1.39 38.01
CA ALA A 59 -8.10 0.00 37.77
C ALA A 59 -9.29 0.91 37.40
N ALA A 60 -10.26 0.39 36.66
CA ALA A 60 -11.51 1.09 36.37
C ALA A 60 -12.35 1.31 37.64
N ALA A 61 -12.48 0.28 38.49
CA ALA A 61 -13.16 0.38 39.79
C ALA A 61 -12.48 1.39 40.73
N ALA A 62 -11.15 1.40 40.79
CA ALA A 62 -10.38 2.38 41.57
C ALA A 62 -10.58 3.82 41.08
N ARG A 63 -10.62 4.04 39.75
CA ARG A 63 -10.94 5.37 39.17
C ARG A 63 -12.37 5.81 39.47
N ALA A 64 -13.34 4.89 39.43
CA ALA A 64 -14.73 5.19 39.79
C ALA A 64 -14.89 5.56 41.29
N ALA A 65 -14.14 4.90 42.18
CA ALA A 65 -14.09 5.24 43.59
C ALA A 65 -13.46 6.62 43.84
N ALA A 66 -12.34 6.93 43.18
CA ALA A 66 -11.69 8.24 43.27
C ALA A 66 -12.59 9.37 42.76
N ALA A 67 -13.31 9.17 41.65
CA ALA A 67 -14.26 10.16 41.11
C ALA A 67 -15.42 10.47 42.09
N ARG A 68 -15.90 9.46 42.85
CA ARG A 68 -16.91 9.66 43.90
C ARG A 68 -16.39 10.45 45.11
N ALA A 69 -15.10 10.36 45.43
CA ALA A 69 -14.52 11.14 46.53
C ALA A 69 -14.41 12.64 46.23
N VAL A 70 -14.23 13.02 44.95
CA VAL A 70 -14.10 14.43 44.51
C VAL A 70 -15.45 15.15 44.47
N ALA A 71 -16.56 14.44 44.26
CA ALA A 71 -17.90 15.01 44.10
C ALA A 71 -18.54 15.56 45.39
N VAL A 72 -17.90 15.44 46.56
CA VAL A 72 -18.44 15.86 47.88
C VAL A 72 -18.00 17.28 48.28
N ALA A 73 -17.12 17.94 47.49
CA ALA A 73 -16.53 19.23 47.84
C ALA A 73 -16.72 20.31 46.75
N ALA A 74 -17.92 20.92 46.67
CA ALA A 74 -18.15 22.17 45.94
C ALA A 74 -19.30 23.01 46.56
N PRO A 75 -19.15 24.34 46.73
CA PRO A 75 -20.16 25.24 47.32
C PRO A 75 -21.20 25.77 46.28
N PRO A 76 -22.33 26.36 46.72
CA PRO A 76 -23.49 26.68 45.86
C PRO A 76 -23.41 28.02 45.10
N PRO A 77 -24.24 28.22 44.04
CA PRO A 77 -24.22 29.41 43.18
C PRO A 77 -25.24 30.52 43.56
N PRO A 78 -25.02 31.78 43.15
CA PRO A 78 -25.98 32.88 43.26
C PRO A 78 -26.90 33.05 42.01
N PRO A 79 -28.01 33.84 42.08
CA PRO A 79 -29.13 33.82 41.13
C PRO A 79 -29.11 34.93 40.02
N PRO A 80 -30.04 34.91 39.03
CA PRO A 80 -29.95 35.70 37.78
C PRO A 80 -30.87 36.93 37.69
N THR A 81 -30.60 37.85 36.74
CA THR A 81 -31.51 38.96 36.35
C THR A 81 -31.46 39.36 34.85
N LEU A 82 -32.63 39.71 34.32
CA LEU A 82 -33.04 40.40 33.06
C LEU A 82 -34.24 41.33 33.47
N PRO A 83 -34.93 42.17 32.63
CA PRO A 83 -34.94 42.40 31.15
C PRO A 83 -34.73 43.90 30.72
N SER A 84 -34.54 44.33 29.45
CA SER A 84 -35.48 44.67 28.31
C SER A 84 -36.55 45.77 28.59
N PRO A 85 -37.27 46.40 27.61
CA PRO A 85 -37.36 46.20 26.14
C PRO A 85 -37.59 47.47 25.23
N ASN A 86 -38.06 47.23 23.99
CA ASN A 86 -38.80 48.09 23.01
C ASN A 86 -37.96 49.01 22.06
N THR A 87 -38.34 49.35 20.80
CA THR A 87 -39.48 48.99 19.89
C THR A 87 -39.11 49.22 18.38
N GLY A 88 -40.02 48.90 17.42
CA GLY A 88 -39.93 49.24 15.97
C GLY A 88 -40.52 50.62 15.61
N SER A 89 -40.81 51.01 14.35
CA SER A 89 -40.63 50.40 13.00
C SER A 89 -41.03 51.43 11.91
N ASP A 90 -40.46 51.34 10.69
CA ASP A 90 -40.86 51.99 9.41
C ASP A 90 -40.98 53.55 9.38
N SER A 91 -40.62 54.31 8.34
CA SER A 91 -40.76 54.11 6.89
C SER A 91 -40.01 55.17 6.05
N THR A 92 -39.52 54.77 4.86
CA THR A 92 -39.35 55.56 3.60
C THR A 92 -38.72 56.98 3.58
N ALA A 93 -37.58 57.11 2.89
CA ALA A 93 -37.29 58.26 2.01
C ALA A 93 -36.28 57.89 0.90
N SER A 94 -36.48 58.48 -0.30
CA SER A 94 -35.55 58.72 -1.43
C SER A 94 -34.05 58.44 -1.19
N SER A 95 -33.33 57.70 -2.05
CA SER A 95 -32.81 58.15 -3.36
C SER A 95 -31.97 59.45 -3.26
N THR A 96 -30.81 59.62 -3.92
CA THR A 96 -30.30 59.05 -5.18
C THR A 96 -28.77 59.30 -5.27
N SER A 97 -28.06 58.64 -6.20
CA SER A 97 -26.89 59.14 -6.99
C SER A 97 -25.93 60.22 -6.42
N SER A 98 -24.60 60.19 -6.61
CA SER A 98 -23.69 59.31 -7.37
C SER A 98 -22.24 59.85 -7.22
N SER A 99 -21.23 59.14 -7.78
CA SER A 99 -20.00 59.68 -8.44
C SER A 99 -19.35 60.99 -7.93
N SER A 100 -18.03 61.11 -7.71
CA SER A 100 -16.88 60.29 -8.14
C SER A 100 -15.56 60.93 -7.68
N SER A 101 -14.46 60.15 -7.62
CA SER A 101 -13.04 60.56 -7.85
C SER A 101 -12.54 61.95 -7.35
N SER A 102 -11.46 62.05 -6.58
CA SER A 102 -10.10 61.79 -7.07
C SER A 102 -9.05 61.90 -5.94
N ALA A 103 -7.75 61.78 -6.26
CA ALA A 103 -6.66 61.50 -5.30
C ALA A 103 -5.71 62.68 -5.03
N ALA A 104 -5.11 62.72 -3.84
CA ALA A 104 -3.70 63.09 -3.56
C ALA A 104 -3.33 62.81 -2.07
N ALA A 105 -2.04 62.64 -1.77
CA ALA A 105 -1.50 62.22 -0.44
C ALA A 105 -0.66 63.35 0.22
N PRO A 106 0.18 63.12 1.27
CA PRO A 106 0.12 62.27 2.48
C PRO A 106 0.17 63.14 3.78
N PRO A 107 0.38 62.58 5.00
CA PRO A 107 1.75 62.54 5.55
C PRO A 107 2.11 61.30 6.42
N LEU A 108 3.37 61.23 6.85
CA LEU A 108 3.97 60.22 7.76
C LEU A 108 3.23 60.18 9.13
N THR A 109 3.15 59.08 9.88
CA THR A 109 4.26 58.48 10.66
C THR A 109 3.98 57.08 11.26
N THR A 110 5.08 56.38 11.58
CA THR A 110 5.24 55.31 12.61
C THR A 110 4.35 54.05 12.56
N ALA A 111 4.96 52.93 12.16
CA ALA A 111 4.51 51.59 12.55
C ALA A 111 4.74 51.33 14.05
N PRO A 112 4.03 50.34 14.63
CA PRO A 112 4.78 49.18 15.12
C PRO A 112 4.18 47.83 14.71
N ALA A 113 5.09 46.87 14.45
CA ALA A 113 4.89 45.42 14.49
C ALA A 113 3.55 44.87 13.92
N ALA A 114 3.45 44.83 12.58
CA ALA A 114 2.50 43.92 11.94
C ALA A 114 2.89 42.47 12.27
N GLN A 115 2.10 41.81 13.15
CA GLN A 115 2.05 40.36 13.17
C GLN A 115 1.66 39.90 11.76
N ALA A 116 2.49 39.06 11.13
CA ALA A 116 2.15 38.49 9.84
C ALA A 116 0.77 37.81 9.94
N PRO A 117 -0.22 38.18 9.10
CA PRO A 117 -1.54 37.58 9.19
C PRO A 117 -1.38 36.08 8.98
N ALA A 118 -1.89 35.28 9.92
CA ALA A 118 -1.80 33.83 9.86
C ALA A 118 -2.42 33.36 8.54
N VAL A 119 -1.57 32.92 7.60
CA VAL A 119 -1.98 32.49 6.27
C VAL A 119 -2.87 31.27 6.44
N GLN A 120 -4.18 31.49 6.42
CA GLN A 120 -5.13 30.40 6.36
C GLN A 120 -4.92 29.69 5.02
N HIS A 121 -4.27 28.52 5.06
CA HIS A 121 -4.10 27.66 3.90
C HIS A 121 -5.48 27.20 3.41
N PHE A 122 -6.08 28.02 2.54
CA PHE A 122 -7.34 27.70 1.88
C PHE A 122 -7.10 26.53 0.93
N VAL A 123 -7.71 25.39 1.26
CA VAL A 123 -7.78 24.23 0.36
C VAL A 123 -9.14 24.31 -0.34
N PRO A 124 -9.19 24.55 -1.66
CA PRO A 124 -10.45 24.57 -2.38
C PRO A 124 -11.19 23.24 -2.21
N ARG A 125 -12.51 23.25 -2.34
CA ARG A 125 -13.26 22.00 -2.40
C ARG A 125 -12.92 21.26 -3.71
N PRO A 126 -13.06 19.92 -3.72
CA PRO A 126 -12.98 19.15 -4.96
C PRO A 126 -13.88 19.74 -6.06
N ALA A 127 -13.44 19.67 -7.31
CA ALA A 127 -14.21 20.16 -8.44
C ALA A 127 -15.48 19.29 -8.66
N PRO A 128 -16.60 19.88 -9.11
CA PRO A 128 -17.80 19.11 -9.42
C PRO A 128 -17.51 17.95 -10.38
N GLY A 129 -18.00 16.75 -10.07
CA GLY A 129 -17.77 15.55 -10.89
C GLY A 129 -16.40 14.88 -10.71
N THR A 130 -15.58 15.31 -9.75
CA THR A 130 -14.32 14.62 -9.38
C THR A 130 -14.43 13.77 -8.10
N THR A 131 -15.61 13.74 -7.48
CA THR A 131 -15.86 13.02 -6.23
C THR A 131 -17.20 12.29 -6.22
N PHE A 132 -17.24 11.22 -5.43
CA PHE A 132 -18.40 10.38 -5.24
C PHE A 132 -18.68 10.19 -3.75
N THR A 133 -19.77 10.74 -3.25
CA THR A 133 -20.19 10.56 -1.85
C THR A 133 -20.91 9.23 -1.66
N VAL A 134 -20.47 8.44 -0.68
CA VAL A 134 -21.12 7.21 -0.21
C VAL A 134 -21.67 7.44 1.19
N SER A 135 -22.95 7.17 1.44
CA SER A 135 -23.54 7.19 2.78
C SER A 135 -23.82 5.80 3.32
N SER A 136 -23.94 5.65 4.65
CA SER A 136 -24.39 4.40 5.27
C SER A 136 -25.76 3.93 4.76
N ALA A 137 -26.63 4.86 4.34
CA ALA A 137 -27.94 4.56 3.76
C ALA A 137 -27.88 4.09 2.30
N ASP A 138 -26.80 4.37 1.57
CA ASP A 138 -26.56 3.82 0.23
C ASP A 138 -26.02 2.38 0.29
N LEU A 139 -25.36 2.05 1.40
CA LEU A 139 -24.74 0.75 1.64
C LEU A 139 -25.66 -0.24 2.37
N GLU A 140 -26.83 0.21 2.81
CA GLU A 140 -27.86 -0.66 3.37
C GLU A 140 -28.29 -1.69 2.32
N GLY A 141 -28.01 -2.96 2.58
CA GLY A 141 -28.37 -4.07 1.69
C GLY A 141 -27.24 -4.58 0.79
N ILE A 142 -26.01 -4.06 0.88
CA ILE A 142 -24.86 -4.62 0.14
C ILE A 142 -23.70 -5.01 1.06
N THR A 143 -22.90 -5.99 0.62
CA THR A 143 -21.66 -6.36 1.32
C THR A 143 -20.61 -5.26 1.08
N VAL A 144 -20.26 -4.51 2.11
CA VAL A 144 -19.32 -3.38 2.01
C VAL A 144 -17.86 -3.87 2.17
N PRO A 145 -16.89 -3.40 1.37
CA PRO A 145 -15.46 -3.60 1.62
C PRO A 145 -15.02 -3.04 2.98
N ASP A 146 -14.14 -3.74 3.69
CA ASP A 146 -13.82 -3.44 5.09
C ASP A 146 -13.14 -2.08 5.29
N GLU A 147 -12.38 -1.59 4.31
CA GLU A 147 -11.79 -0.26 4.38
C GLU A 147 -12.83 0.86 4.25
N ILE A 148 -13.93 0.64 3.53
CA ILE A 148 -15.03 1.61 3.45
C ILE A 148 -15.84 1.59 4.74
N LYS A 149 -16.05 0.42 5.36
CA LYS A 149 -16.60 0.32 6.72
C LYS A 149 -15.73 1.08 7.73
N ALA A 150 -14.40 0.92 7.65
CA ALA A 150 -13.46 1.62 8.52
C ALA A 150 -13.52 3.14 8.32
N LEU A 151 -13.54 3.61 7.07
CA LEU A 151 -13.67 5.04 6.76
C LEU A 151 -14.99 5.63 7.30
N LEU A 152 -16.13 4.94 7.13
CA LEU A 152 -17.41 5.41 7.69
C LEU A 152 -17.42 5.38 9.23
N ARG A 153 -16.83 4.35 9.85
CA ARG A 153 -16.70 4.28 11.31
C ARG A 153 -15.88 5.44 11.89
N VAL A 154 -14.84 5.88 11.18
CA VAL A 154 -13.91 6.92 11.64
C VAL A 154 -14.38 8.33 11.27
N HIS A 155 -15.01 8.52 10.10
CA HIS A 155 -15.33 9.83 9.52
C HIS A 155 -16.83 10.16 9.46
N GLY A 156 -17.69 9.24 9.89
CA GLY A 156 -19.14 9.45 10.06
C GLY A 156 -20.02 8.77 9.01
N LYS A 157 -21.32 9.08 9.03
CA LYS A 157 -22.37 8.41 8.23
C LYS A 157 -22.25 8.60 6.71
N SER A 158 -21.33 9.43 6.24
CA SER A 158 -20.98 9.54 4.82
C SER A 158 -19.50 9.84 4.63
N VAL A 159 -18.95 9.35 3.52
CA VAL A 159 -17.57 9.59 3.12
C VAL A 159 -17.52 9.99 1.65
N GLU A 160 -16.74 11.02 1.36
CA GLU A 160 -16.41 11.43 0.01
C GLU A 160 -15.22 10.62 -0.50
N LEU A 161 -15.40 9.98 -1.65
CA LEU A 161 -14.39 9.20 -2.38
C LEU A 161 -13.98 9.95 -3.65
N LEU A 162 -12.78 9.66 -4.16
CA LEU A 162 -12.31 10.18 -5.45
C LEU A 162 -13.06 9.46 -6.59
N ASP A 163 -13.81 10.20 -7.41
CA ASP A 163 -14.36 9.64 -8.65
C ASP A 163 -13.27 9.71 -9.74
N ARG A 164 -12.99 8.58 -10.37
CA ARG A 164 -11.90 8.46 -11.34
C ARG A 164 -12.48 8.65 -12.73
N ASN A 165 -12.26 9.82 -13.31
CA ASN A 165 -12.81 10.18 -14.61
C ASN A 165 -11.78 10.00 -15.72
N PHE A 166 -11.72 8.80 -16.30
CA PHE A 166 -11.05 8.57 -17.59
C PHE A 166 -12.03 8.84 -18.73
N SER A 167 -11.53 9.13 -19.93
CA SER A 167 -12.31 9.63 -21.08
C SER A 167 -13.50 8.76 -21.52
N GLU A 168 -13.61 7.53 -21.05
CA GLU A 168 -14.75 6.63 -21.25
C GLU A 168 -15.20 5.90 -19.96
N LEU A 169 -14.68 6.28 -18.78
CA LEU A 169 -14.56 5.33 -17.67
C LEU A 169 -14.54 5.95 -16.26
N SER A 170 -15.65 6.60 -15.91
CA SER A 170 -16.09 6.74 -14.51
C SER A 170 -17.12 5.67 -14.16
N ALA A 171 -17.42 5.50 -12.86
CA ALA A 171 -18.56 4.68 -12.45
C ALA A 171 -19.88 5.21 -13.05
N GLY A 172 -20.00 6.53 -13.23
CA GLY A 172 -21.13 7.16 -13.90
C GLY A 172 -21.21 6.89 -15.41
N ALA A 173 -20.08 6.68 -16.10
CA ALA A 173 -20.05 6.30 -17.51
C ALA A 173 -20.50 4.84 -17.70
N LEU A 174 -19.88 3.89 -16.99
CA LEU A 174 -20.30 2.49 -16.98
C LEU A 174 -21.77 2.31 -16.55
N TYR A 175 -22.22 3.10 -15.58
CA TYR A 175 -23.62 3.10 -15.17
C TYR A 175 -24.56 3.67 -16.26
N ARG A 176 -24.10 4.65 -17.05
CA ARG A 176 -24.84 5.17 -18.19
C ARG A 176 -24.97 4.12 -19.30
N ASP A 177 -23.91 3.36 -19.60
CA ASP A 177 -23.95 2.26 -20.57
C ASP A 177 -25.08 1.26 -20.20
N LEU A 178 -25.17 0.84 -18.93
CA LEU A 178 -26.25 -0.04 -18.44
C LEU A 178 -27.66 0.52 -18.68
N LEU A 179 -27.85 1.84 -18.57
CA LEU A 179 -29.15 2.49 -18.74
C LEU A 179 -29.49 2.85 -20.19
N MET A 180 -28.49 3.14 -21.02
CA MET A 180 -28.67 3.63 -22.39
C MET A 180 -28.63 2.54 -23.45
N SER A 181 -28.05 1.38 -23.16
CA SER A 181 -27.88 0.32 -24.16
C SER A 181 -29.18 -0.43 -24.43
N ASP A 182 -29.50 -0.55 -25.73
CA ASP A 182 -30.60 -1.35 -26.27
C ASP A 182 -30.26 -2.86 -26.35
N GLU A 183 -29.00 -3.23 -26.12
CA GLU A 183 -28.48 -4.60 -26.07
C GLU A 183 -27.57 -4.79 -24.83
N SER A 184 -27.18 -6.02 -24.52
CA SER A 184 -26.21 -6.31 -23.46
C SER A 184 -24.83 -5.71 -23.78
N PRO A 185 -24.28 -4.77 -22.97
CA PRO A 185 -22.94 -4.26 -23.21
C PRO A 185 -21.87 -5.36 -23.05
N GLU A 186 -20.83 -5.30 -23.89
CA GLU A 186 -19.65 -6.17 -23.75
C GLU A 186 -19.11 -6.20 -22.30
N PRO A 187 -18.72 -7.37 -21.77
CA PRO A 187 -18.10 -7.50 -20.46
C PRO A 187 -16.91 -6.57 -20.25
N ARG A 188 -16.85 -5.94 -19.07
CA ARG A 188 -15.82 -4.95 -18.71
C ARG A 188 -14.89 -5.50 -17.64
N TYR A 189 -13.62 -5.70 -17.97
CA TYR A 189 -12.62 -6.25 -17.04
C TYR A 189 -11.64 -5.18 -16.55
N LEU A 190 -11.80 -4.73 -15.30
CA LEU A 190 -10.92 -3.74 -14.66
C LEU A 190 -9.59 -4.39 -14.28
N THR A 191 -8.49 -3.89 -14.83
CA THR A 191 -7.11 -4.39 -14.67
C THR A 191 -6.18 -3.27 -14.17
N GLY A 192 -4.88 -3.52 -14.04
CA GLY A 192 -3.88 -2.58 -13.52
C GLY A 192 -3.35 -2.97 -12.14
N VAL A 193 -2.39 -2.21 -11.60
CA VAL A 193 -1.63 -2.59 -10.39
C VAL A 193 -2.49 -2.61 -9.11
N GLY A 194 -1.92 -3.14 -8.03
CA GLY A 194 -2.59 -3.18 -6.72
C GLY A 194 -2.95 -1.81 -6.18
N GLY A 195 -4.08 -1.70 -5.47
CA GLY A 195 -4.42 -0.49 -4.74
C GLY A 195 -4.81 0.73 -5.57
N VAL A 196 -5.03 0.61 -6.89
CA VAL A 196 -5.46 1.72 -7.78
C VAL A 196 -6.96 2.05 -7.72
N GLY A 197 -7.74 1.36 -6.88
CA GLY A 197 -9.16 1.67 -6.67
C GLY A 197 -10.18 0.87 -7.50
N LYS A 198 -9.79 -0.24 -8.15
CA LYS A 198 -10.73 -1.13 -8.90
C LYS A 198 -11.98 -1.50 -8.09
N SER A 199 -11.78 -1.97 -6.86
CA SER A 199 -12.85 -2.32 -5.91
C SER A 199 -13.76 -1.13 -5.55
N SER A 200 -13.20 0.07 -5.50
CA SER A 200 -13.96 1.30 -5.25
C SER A 200 -14.89 1.63 -6.41
N ILE A 201 -14.46 1.42 -7.66
CA ILE A 201 -15.29 1.61 -8.87
C ILE A 201 -16.47 0.63 -8.85
N LEU A 202 -16.23 -0.65 -8.53
CA LEU A 202 -17.32 -1.64 -8.36
C LEU A 202 -18.31 -1.22 -7.26
N LEU A 203 -17.82 -0.71 -6.12
CA LEU A 203 -18.69 -0.23 -5.06
C LEU A 203 -19.54 0.98 -5.49
N MET A 204 -18.96 1.92 -6.25
CA MET A 204 -19.69 3.08 -6.78
C MET A 204 -20.82 2.64 -7.73
N LEU A 205 -20.56 1.64 -8.59
CA LEU A 205 -21.59 1.03 -9.44
C LEU A 205 -22.71 0.38 -8.62
N ALA A 206 -22.38 -0.38 -7.58
CA ALA A 206 -23.37 -0.96 -6.67
C ALA A 206 -24.22 0.14 -6.01
N VAL A 207 -23.60 1.22 -5.53
CA VAL A 207 -24.32 2.37 -4.93
C VAL A 207 -25.22 3.07 -5.93
N LEU A 208 -24.79 3.26 -7.19
CA LEU A 208 -25.62 3.85 -8.25
C LEU A 208 -26.88 3.01 -8.50
N ALA A 209 -26.74 1.69 -8.63
CA ALA A 209 -27.88 0.79 -8.79
C ALA A 209 -28.82 0.79 -7.56
N MET A 210 -28.29 0.83 -6.34
CA MET A 210 -29.10 0.91 -5.12
C MET A 210 -29.87 2.24 -5.02
N ARG A 211 -29.27 3.36 -5.43
CA ARG A 211 -29.93 4.69 -5.52
C ARG A 211 -31.00 4.73 -6.60
N HIS A 212 -30.76 4.13 -7.75
CA HIS A 212 -31.75 4.03 -8.83
C HIS A 212 -32.97 3.20 -8.40
N ASN A 213 -32.74 2.00 -7.86
CA ASN A 213 -33.81 1.17 -7.30
C ASN A 213 -34.56 1.91 -6.18
N ARG A 214 -33.87 2.73 -5.36
CA ARG A 214 -34.53 3.63 -4.38
C ARG A 214 -35.55 4.54 -5.06
N ALA A 215 -35.09 5.37 -5.98
CA ALA A 215 -35.92 6.36 -6.68
C ALA A 215 -37.00 5.73 -7.57
N PHE A 216 -36.75 4.56 -8.16
CA PHE A 216 -37.74 3.83 -8.96
C PHE A 216 -38.89 3.29 -8.09
N PHE A 217 -38.59 2.54 -7.03
CA PHE A 217 -39.64 1.96 -6.18
C PHE A 217 -40.36 3.00 -5.33
N GLU A 218 -39.71 4.12 -4.97
CA GLU A 218 -40.38 5.25 -4.32
C GLU A 218 -41.39 5.93 -5.27
N ARG A 219 -41.05 6.14 -6.55
CA ARG A 219 -42.01 6.62 -7.57
C ARG A 219 -43.15 5.62 -7.81
N LEU A 220 -42.84 4.33 -7.93
CA LEU A 220 -43.84 3.28 -8.16
C LEU A 220 -44.84 3.14 -7.00
N ALA A 221 -44.39 3.36 -5.75
CA ALA A 221 -45.25 3.33 -4.56
C ALA A 221 -46.06 4.63 -4.37
N ALA A 222 -45.60 5.77 -4.89
CA ALA A 222 -46.20 7.08 -4.68
C ALA A 222 -47.28 7.47 -5.72
N ALA A 223 -47.62 6.59 -6.66
CA ALA A 223 -48.52 6.91 -7.78
C ALA A 223 -50.02 6.62 -7.49
N PRO A 224 -50.86 7.66 -7.26
CA PRO A 224 -52.27 7.59 -7.65
C PRO A 224 -52.41 7.69 -9.18
N ALA A 225 -53.62 7.47 -9.70
CA ALA A 225 -53.91 7.44 -11.14
C ALA A 225 -53.39 8.69 -11.89
N PRO A 226 -52.87 8.54 -13.13
CA PRO A 226 -52.16 9.61 -13.81
C PRO A 226 -53.11 10.76 -14.21
N ALA A 227 -52.82 11.96 -13.69
CA ALA A 227 -53.28 13.20 -14.31
C ALA A 227 -52.48 13.45 -15.61
N PRO A 228 -53.07 14.10 -16.64
CA PRO A 228 -52.37 14.37 -17.90
C PRO A 228 -51.12 15.22 -17.67
N ALA A 229 -50.01 14.82 -18.28
CA ALA A 229 -48.71 15.44 -18.06
C ALA A 229 -48.65 16.89 -18.58
N PRO A 230 -48.00 17.82 -17.86
CA PRO A 230 -47.78 19.18 -18.36
C PRO A 230 -46.82 19.17 -19.55
N VAL A 231 -47.10 20.04 -20.53
CA VAL A 231 -46.45 20.07 -21.86
C VAL A 231 -44.93 20.33 -21.83
N ASN A 232 -44.38 20.77 -20.69
CA ASN A 232 -42.95 21.07 -20.49
C ASN A 232 -42.30 20.20 -19.38
N ALA A 233 -42.65 18.92 -19.30
CA ALA A 233 -41.94 17.99 -18.41
C ALA A 233 -40.46 17.83 -18.86
N PRO A 234 -39.48 17.76 -17.93
CA PRO A 234 -38.10 17.43 -18.29
C PRO A 234 -38.05 16.04 -18.93
N ALA A 235 -37.10 15.83 -19.85
CA ALA A 235 -36.95 14.59 -20.58
C ALA A 235 -36.93 13.37 -19.63
N ALA A 236 -37.71 12.34 -19.97
CA ALA A 236 -37.82 11.14 -19.17
C ALA A 236 -36.45 10.49 -18.93
N PRO A 237 -36.20 9.86 -17.76
CA PRO A 237 -34.99 9.07 -17.57
C PRO A 237 -34.91 7.98 -18.65
N PRO A 238 -33.74 7.74 -19.25
CA PRO A 238 -33.62 6.88 -20.44
C PRO A 238 -34.00 5.42 -20.18
N PHE A 239 -33.97 4.97 -18.92
CA PHE A 239 -34.51 3.69 -18.48
C PHE A 239 -35.35 3.87 -17.22
N ASP A 240 -36.62 3.46 -17.28
CA ASP A 240 -37.57 3.53 -16.16
C ASP A 240 -37.99 2.12 -15.68
N GLY A 241 -37.02 1.42 -15.10
CA GLY A 241 -37.18 0.05 -14.64
C GLY A 241 -36.29 -0.30 -13.45
N ALA A 242 -36.34 -1.57 -13.03
CA ALA A 242 -35.56 -2.10 -11.92
C ALA A 242 -34.22 -2.70 -12.38
N ILE A 243 -33.20 -2.57 -11.54
CA ILE A 243 -31.88 -3.19 -11.74
C ILE A 243 -31.71 -4.34 -10.75
N PHE A 244 -31.54 -5.56 -11.24
CA PHE A 244 -31.19 -6.72 -10.40
C PHE A 244 -29.67 -6.75 -10.18
N LEU A 245 -29.25 -6.54 -8.93
CA LEU A 245 -27.85 -6.44 -8.54
C LEU A 245 -27.31 -7.78 -8.05
N ILE A 246 -26.24 -8.25 -8.70
CA ILE A 246 -25.39 -9.35 -8.24
C ILE A 246 -24.02 -8.76 -7.88
N TYR A 247 -23.65 -8.75 -6.60
CA TYR A 247 -22.38 -8.15 -6.15
C TYR A 247 -21.58 -9.09 -5.24
N LEU A 248 -20.36 -9.44 -5.69
CA LEU A 248 -19.39 -10.28 -4.99
C LEU A 248 -18.08 -9.51 -4.76
N PRO A 249 -17.90 -8.83 -3.60
CA PRO A 249 -16.68 -8.06 -3.29
C PRO A 249 -15.50 -8.89 -2.76
N GLN A 250 -15.72 -10.17 -2.43
CA GLN A 250 -14.71 -11.07 -1.82
C GLN A 250 -14.86 -12.47 -2.42
N THR A 251 -14.52 -12.60 -3.70
CA THR A 251 -14.72 -13.85 -4.45
C THR A 251 -13.79 -14.97 -3.99
N ASP A 252 -12.58 -14.67 -3.50
CA ASP A 252 -11.68 -15.69 -2.97
C ASP A 252 -12.24 -16.41 -1.73
N ALA A 253 -12.82 -15.67 -0.79
CA ALA A 253 -13.47 -16.27 0.38
C ALA A 253 -14.72 -17.09 0.02
N PHE A 254 -15.37 -16.74 -1.10
CA PHE A 254 -16.56 -17.41 -1.63
C PHE A 254 -16.24 -18.74 -2.32
N ILE A 255 -15.26 -18.77 -3.23
CA ILE A 255 -14.83 -20.00 -3.94
C ILE A 255 -14.14 -21.05 -3.04
N GLN A 256 -13.83 -20.70 -1.80
CA GLN A 256 -13.29 -21.63 -0.80
C GLN A 256 -14.38 -22.30 0.05
N GLN A 257 -15.64 -21.89 -0.09
CA GLN A 257 -16.77 -22.53 0.62
C GLN A 257 -17.20 -23.84 -0.08
N PRO A 258 -17.78 -24.80 0.66
CA PRO A 258 -18.53 -25.90 0.05
C PRO A 258 -19.68 -25.38 -0.84
N PRO A 259 -20.01 -26.06 -1.96
CA PRO A 259 -21.01 -25.60 -2.95
C PRO A 259 -22.35 -25.15 -2.37
N GLU A 260 -22.93 -25.94 -1.46
CA GLU A 260 -24.21 -25.64 -0.81
C GLU A 260 -24.13 -24.40 0.10
N VAL A 261 -23.00 -24.22 0.80
CA VAL A 261 -22.73 -23.05 1.65
C VAL A 261 -22.54 -21.80 0.79
N ALA A 262 -21.80 -21.91 -0.31
CA ALA A 262 -21.64 -20.85 -1.30
C ALA A 262 -23.00 -20.45 -1.89
N ALA A 263 -23.83 -21.42 -2.26
CA ALA A 263 -25.15 -21.19 -2.84
C ALA A 263 -26.06 -20.43 -1.86
N ASN A 264 -26.11 -20.88 -0.60
CA ASN A 264 -26.93 -20.21 0.41
C ASN A 264 -26.44 -18.77 0.66
N GLN A 265 -25.13 -18.56 0.83
CA GLN A 265 -24.56 -17.22 1.01
C GLN A 265 -24.82 -16.29 -0.18
N LEU A 266 -24.79 -16.81 -1.41
CA LEU A 266 -25.12 -16.03 -2.61
C LEU A 266 -26.60 -15.66 -2.62
N ILE A 267 -27.50 -16.61 -2.36
CA ILE A 267 -28.95 -16.39 -2.32
C ILE A 267 -29.33 -15.37 -1.23
N GLU A 268 -28.74 -15.47 -0.03
CA GLU A 268 -28.95 -14.49 1.04
C GLU A 268 -28.49 -13.08 0.62
N LYS A 269 -27.31 -12.95 0.01
CA LYS A 269 -26.82 -11.66 -0.52
C LYS A 269 -27.75 -11.10 -1.60
N LEU A 270 -28.26 -11.94 -2.51
CA LEU A 270 -29.23 -11.52 -3.53
C LEU A 270 -30.57 -11.08 -2.92
N ARG A 271 -31.08 -11.81 -1.92
CA ARG A 271 -32.30 -11.45 -1.17
C ARG A 271 -32.16 -10.09 -0.50
N ILE A 272 -30.99 -9.81 0.08
CA ILE A 272 -30.71 -8.57 0.80
C ILE A 272 -30.52 -7.39 -0.19
N ALA A 273 -29.70 -7.54 -1.23
CA ALA A 273 -29.45 -6.48 -2.22
C ALA A 273 -30.69 -6.11 -3.05
N ASN A 274 -31.51 -7.10 -3.40
CA ASN A 274 -32.68 -6.90 -4.26
C ASN A 274 -34.00 -6.82 -3.49
N ARG A 275 -33.96 -6.71 -2.15
CA ARG A 275 -35.14 -6.75 -1.26
C ARG A 275 -36.31 -5.87 -1.71
N ARG A 276 -36.05 -4.70 -2.26
CA ARG A 276 -37.08 -3.76 -2.75
C ARG A 276 -37.82 -4.30 -3.98
N LEU A 277 -37.09 -4.83 -4.96
CA LEU A 277 -37.66 -5.53 -6.11
C LEU A 277 -38.40 -6.79 -5.66
N LEU A 278 -37.76 -7.62 -4.82
CA LEU A 278 -38.31 -8.90 -4.38
C LEU A 278 -39.62 -8.78 -3.57
N ASN A 279 -39.84 -7.63 -2.92
CA ASN A 279 -41.07 -7.32 -2.18
C ASN A 279 -42.03 -6.39 -2.94
N SER A 280 -41.72 -6.04 -4.19
CA SER A 280 -42.56 -5.15 -5.00
C SER A 280 -43.60 -5.93 -5.81
N ARG A 281 -44.71 -5.26 -6.15
CA ARG A 281 -45.72 -5.78 -7.08
C ARG A 281 -45.21 -5.93 -8.52
N MET A 282 -44.00 -5.44 -8.83
CA MET A 282 -43.40 -5.66 -10.15
C MET A 282 -43.11 -7.15 -10.40
N LEU A 283 -42.81 -7.93 -9.36
CA LEU A 283 -42.69 -9.39 -9.49
C LEU A 283 -44.03 -10.13 -9.64
N ASP A 284 -45.17 -9.44 -9.54
CA ASP A 284 -46.48 -10.00 -9.85
C ASP A 284 -46.80 -9.92 -11.36
N GLU A 285 -45.99 -9.19 -12.15
CA GLU A 285 -46.11 -9.18 -13.61
C GLU A 285 -45.68 -10.57 -14.18
N PRO A 286 -46.42 -11.17 -15.15
CA PRO A 286 -46.16 -12.53 -15.63
C PRO A 286 -44.72 -12.80 -16.11
N ALA A 287 -44.05 -11.77 -16.64
CA ALA A 287 -42.65 -11.85 -17.06
C ALA A 287 -41.70 -12.31 -15.94
N PHE A 288 -42.01 -12.01 -14.68
CA PHE A 288 -41.15 -12.31 -13.53
C PHE A 288 -41.62 -13.52 -12.70
N GLU A 289 -42.66 -14.24 -13.12
CA GLU A 289 -43.26 -15.35 -12.35
C GLU A 289 -42.21 -16.41 -11.97
N LEU A 290 -41.35 -16.81 -12.92
CA LEU A 290 -40.27 -17.77 -12.70
C LEU A 290 -39.23 -17.27 -11.68
N LEU A 291 -38.89 -15.98 -11.72
CA LEU A 291 -37.95 -15.37 -10.78
C LEU A 291 -38.55 -15.29 -9.37
N LYS A 292 -39.86 -15.00 -9.27
CA LYS A 292 -40.62 -14.99 -8.02
C LYS A 292 -40.71 -16.39 -7.42
N ASP A 293 -41.08 -17.42 -8.18
CA ASP A 293 -41.09 -18.82 -7.70
C ASP A 293 -39.70 -19.27 -7.23
N ALA A 294 -38.64 -18.87 -7.95
CA ALA A 294 -37.26 -19.18 -7.57
C ALA A 294 -36.89 -18.69 -6.16
N PHE A 295 -37.34 -17.48 -5.75
CA PHE A 295 -37.08 -16.95 -4.40
C PHE A 295 -38.11 -17.33 -3.33
N VAL A 296 -39.37 -17.55 -3.70
CA VAL A 296 -40.48 -17.82 -2.75
C VAL A 296 -40.57 -19.30 -2.39
N ARG A 297 -40.37 -20.21 -3.34
CA ARG A 297 -40.46 -21.65 -3.09
C ARG A 297 -39.31 -22.11 -2.20
N GLN A 298 -39.65 -22.56 -1.00
CA GLN A 298 -38.72 -23.12 0.00
C GLN A 298 -38.77 -24.65 0.07
N LYS A 299 -39.78 -25.27 -0.56
CA LYS A 299 -40.00 -26.72 -0.53
C LYS A 299 -40.11 -27.29 -1.94
N ASN A 300 -39.49 -28.45 -2.15
CA ASN A 300 -39.61 -29.21 -3.38
C ASN A 300 -41.01 -29.85 -3.50
N SER A 301 -41.28 -30.53 -4.62
CA SER A 301 -42.59 -31.17 -4.90
C SER A 301 -42.95 -32.28 -3.90
N SER A 302 -41.99 -32.81 -3.14
CA SER A 302 -42.18 -33.80 -2.07
C SER A 302 -42.24 -33.18 -0.65
N GLY A 303 -42.31 -31.84 -0.54
CA GLY A 303 -42.50 -31.14 0.73
C GLY A 303 -41.26 -31.03 1.62
N HIS A 304 -40.09 -31.49 1.15
CA HIS A 304 -38.81 -31.29 1.83
C HIS A 304 -38.23 -29.91 1.50
N PHE A 305 -37.40 -29.36 2.41
CA PHE A 305 -36.65 -28.14 2.11
C PHE A 305 -35.74 -28.36 0.90
N GLU A 306 -35.76 -27.40 -0.01
CA GLU A 306 -34.94 -27.43 -1.22
C GLU A 306 -33.48 -27.09 -0.88
N SER A 307 -32.52 -27.74 -1.56
CA SER A 307 -31.10 -27.36 -1.44
C SER A 307 -30.86 -25.99 -2.05
N ALA A 308 -29.92 -25.24 -1.46
CA ALA A 308 -29.52 -23.94 -1.95
C ALA A 308 -28.96 -24.02 -3.37
N LEU A 309 -28.26 -25.12 -3.73
CA LEU A 309 -27.84 -25.38 -5.11
C LEU A 309 -29.00 -25.48 -6.11
N ASN A 310 -30.09 -26.16 -5.77
CA ASN A 310 -31.27 -26.27 -6.64
C ASN A 310 -31.99 -24.92 -6.75
N GLN A 311 -32.15 -24.20 -5.63
CA GLN A 311 -32.69 -22.84 -5.65
C GLN A 311 -31.84 -21.90 -6.50
N TRP A 312 -30.50 -21.97 -6.41
CA TRP A 312 -29.60 -21.21 -7.26
C TRP A 312 -29.77 -21.57 -8.74
N GLY A 313 -29.90 -22.86 -9.08
CA GLY A 313 -30.19 -23.33 -10.43
C GLY A 313 -31.48 -22.71 -11.00
N ARG A 314 -32.56 -22.67 -10.21
CA ARG A 314 -33.83 -22.03 -10.60
C ARG A 314 -33.69 -20.52 -10.76
N ILE A 315 -33.01 -19.82 -9.85
CA ILE A 315 -32.75 -18.37 -9.96
C ILE A 315 -31.96 -18.06 -11.23
N ASN A 316 -30.89 -18.82 -11.50
CA ASN A 316 -30.06 -18.62 -12.67
C ASN A 316 -30.86 -18.85 -13.97
N ALA A 317 -31.62 -19.94 -14.06
CA ALA A 317 -32.48 -20.22 -15.21
C ALA A 317 -33.57 -19.14 -15.43
N ALA A 318 -34.18 -18.62 -14.36
CA ALA A 318 -35.16 -17.55 -14.44
C ALA A 318 -34.54 -16.22 -14.94
N LEU A 319 -33.31 -15.90 -14.51
CA LEU A 319 -32.59 -14.72 -14.98
C LEU A 319 -32.21 -14.81 -16.48
N VAL A 320 -31.90 -16.01 -16.98
CA VAL A 320 -31.69 -16.24 -18.43
C VAL A 320 -33.01 -16.06 -19.19
N GLY A 321 -34.13 -16.60 -18.70
CA GLY A 321 -35.43 -16.50 -19.40
C GLY A 321 -35.95 -15.07 -19.63
N LEU A 322 -35.51 -14.11 -18.81
CA LEU A 322 -35.86 -12.69 -18.91
C LEU A 322 -35.20 -11.96 -20.11
N GLU A 323 -34.27 -12.62 -20.81
CA GLU A 323 -33.58 -12.11 -22.00
C GLU A 323 -34.52 -11.74 -23.16
N SER A 324 -35.68 -12.41 -23.27
CA SER A 324 -36.59 -12.21 -24.41
C SER A 324 -37.56 -11.04 -24.27
N GLN A 325 -37.82 -10.54 -23.05
CA GLN A 325 -38.84 -9.52 -22.77
C GLN A 325 -38.53 -8.70 -21.50
N SER A 326 -38.10 -7.44 -21.65
CA SER A 326 -38.64 -6.28 -20.90
C SER A 326 -37.79 -5.00 -21.03
N HIS A 327 -38.41 -3.92 -21.51
CA HIS A 327 -37.85 -2.55 -21.46
C HIS A 327 -37.73 -1.95 -20.04
N ARG A 328 -38.00 -2.75 -19.00
CA ARG A 328 -38.09 -2.32 -17.59
C ARG A 328 -37.23 -3.16 -16.64
N PHE A 329 -36.40 -4.05 -17.14
CA PHE A 329 -35.47 -4.85 -16.34
C PHE A 329 -34.05 -4.78 -16.90
N ARG A 330 -33.08 -4.74 -15.99
CA ARG A 330 -31.64 -4.78 -16.28
C ARG A 330 -30.94 -5.60 -15.21
N VAL A 331 -29.86 -6.32 -15.55
CA VAL A 331 -29.03 -7.05 -14.57
C VAL A 331 -27.66 -6.37 -14.46
N LEU A 332 -27.17 -6.15 -13.24
CA LEU A 332 -25.83 -5.63 -13.01
C LEU A 332 -25.01 -6.66 -12.22
N VAL A 333 -23.98 -7.22 -12.87
CA VAL A 333 -23.10 -8.24 -12.29
C VAL A 333 -21.74 -7.63 -11.98
N LEU A 334 -21.40 -7.58 -10.69
CA LEU A 334 -20.18 -6.96 -10.17
C LEU A 334 -19.35 -7.99 -9.39
N ILE A 335 -18.17 -8.33 -9.91
CA ILE A 335 -17.30 -9.36 -9.30
C ILE A 335 -15.91 -8.78 -9.03
N ASP A 336 -15.53 -8.65 -7.76
CA ASP A 336 -14.13 -8.38 -7.39
C ASP A 336 -13.35 -9.70 -7.30
N GLN A 337 -12.02 -9.66 -7.43
CA GLN A 337 -11.16 -10.86 -7.41
C GLN A 337 -11.55 -11.90 -8.47
N TRP A 338 -11.90 -11.44 -9.68
CA TRP A 338 -12.36 -12.29 -10.79
C TRP A 338 -11.48 -13.52 -11.05
N ASN A 339 -10.17 -13.30 -11.03
CA ASN A 339 -9.15 -14.29 -11.26
C ASN A 339 -9.20 -15.47 -10.26
N SER A 340 -9.78 -15.32 -9.06
CA SER A 340 -9.94 -16.43 -8.11
C SER A 340 -10.77 -17.58 -8.71
N ILE A 341 -11.81 -17.25 -9.48
CA ILE A 341 -12.64 -18.24 -10.20
C ILE A 341 -11.81 -18.95 -11.27
N ILE A 342 -11.00 -18.18 -12.02
CA ILE A 342 -10.24 -18.71 -13.16
C ILE A 342 -9.10 -19.64 -12.71
N HIS A 343 -8.34 -19.25 -11.68
CA HIS A 343 -7.18 -20.01 -11.19
C HIS A 343 -7.53 -21.30 -10.48
N ARG A 344 -8.73 -21.43 -9.90
CA ARG A 344 -9.23 -22.72 -9.39
C ARG A 344 -9.56 -23.74 -10.48
N LYS A 345 -9.37 -23.37 -11.74
CA LYS A 345 -9.86 -24.05 -12.93
C LYS A 345 -11.36 -24.31 -12.79
N ALA A 346 -12.16 -23.27 -13.05
CA ALA A 346 -13.48 -23.51 -13.63
C ALA A 346 -13.25 -23.87 -15.11
N LEU A 347 -13.32 -25.16 -15.49
CA LEU A 347 -13.34 -25.55 -16.90
C LEU A 347 -14.76 -25.47 -17.48
N PRO A 348 -14.88 -25.12 -18.77
CA PRO A 348 -16.00 -25.57 -19.57
C PRO A 348 -15.86 -27.08 -19.86
N VAL A 349 -16.32 -27.91 -18.91
CA VAL A 349 -16.59 -29.36 -19.08
C VAL A 349 -15.37 -30.23 -19.46
N GLY A 350 -14.73 -30.85 -18.47
CA GLY A 350 -13.72 -31.89 -18.70
C GLY A 350 -13.04 -32.32 -17.41
N HIS A 351 -12.85 -33.62 -17.21
CA HIS A 351 -12.39 -34.20 -15.94
C HIS A 351 -10.92 -33.85 -15.61
N GLU A 352 -10.65 -32.72 -14.91
CA GLU A 352 -9.45 -32.52 -14.06
C GLU A 352 -9.47 -31.20 -13.21
N ASP A 353 -10.55 -30.96 -12.45
CA ASP A 353 -10.80 -29.67 -11.77
C ASP A 353 -10.89 -29.72 -10.22
N LYS A 354 -10.57 -28.56 -9.60
CA LYS A 354 -10.61 -28.34 -8.14
C LYS A 354 -11.85 -27.57 -7.66
N LEU A 355 -12.60 -26.92 -8.55
CA LEU A 355 -13.95 -26.45 -8.29
C LEU A 355 -14.91 -27.56 -8.70
N THR A 356 -15.76 -28.00 -7.78
CA THR A 356 -16.78 -29.00 -8.11
C THR A 356 -17.76 -28.45 -9.16
N ALA A 357 -18.27 -29.32 -10.03
CA ALA A 357 -19.10 -28.94 -11.18
C ALA A 357 -20.43 -28.25 -10.79
N ASP A 358 -20.89 -28.42 -9.56
CA ASP A 358 -22.08 -27.82 -8.97
C ASP A 358 -21.82 -26.45 -8.31
N HIS A 359 -20.56 -26.04 -8.09
CA HIS A 359 -20.27 -24.82 -7.34
C HIS A 359 -20.86 -23.57 -8.04
N PRO A 360 -21.63 -22.70 -7.36
CA PRO A 360 -22.33 -21.57 -7.99
C PRO A 360 -21.46 -20.65 -8.83
N ALA A 361 -20.16 -20.54 -8.49
CA ALA A 361 -19.20 -19.76 -9.25
C ALA A 361 -19.03 -20.18 -10.73
N GLN A 362 -19.37 -21.43 -11.07
CA GLN A 362 -19.35 -21.94 -12.45
C GLN A 362 -20.28 -21.15 -13.37
N ALA A 363 -21.40 -20.62 -12.86
CA ALA A 363 -22.30 -19.77 -13.64
C ALA A 363 -21.58 -18.52 -14.15
N PHE A 364 -20.78 -17.85 -13.29
CA PHE A 364 -20.06 -16.61 -13.63
C PHE A 364 -19.14 -16.74 -14.86
N TYR A 365 -18.67 -17.96 -15.20
CA TYR A 365 -17.82 -18.21 -16.36
C TYR A 365 -18.53 -18.00 -17.72
N LYS A 366 -19.87 -18.14 -17.77
CA LYS A 366 -20.68 -18.08 -19.01
C LYS A 366 -21.62 -16.88 -19.09
N LEU A 367 -21.68 -16.01 -18.08
CA LEU A 367 -22.74 -14.99 -17.99
C LEU A 367 -22.76 -13.94 -19.09
N SER A 368 -21.59 -13.64 -19.66
CA SER A 368 -21.45 -12.71 -20.79
C SER A 368 -22.30 -13.09 -22.00
N SER A 369 -22.70 -14.37 -22.11
CA SER A 369 -23.53 -14.92 -23.18
C SER A 369 -24.86 -15.49 -22.67
N GLN A 370 -25.32 -15.10 -21.46
CA GLN A 370 -26.52 -15.70 -20.82
C GLN A 370 -27.54 -14.69 -20.28
N PHE A 371 -27.21 -13.40 -20.21
CA PHE A 371 -28.09 -12.37 -19.68
C PHE A 371 -28.17 -11.17 -20.66
N GLY A 372 -29.06 -11.22 -21.65
CA GLY A 372 -29.10 -10.30 -22.79
C GLY A 372 -29.41 -8.82 -22.53
N PHE A 373 -29.65 -8.40 -21.29
CA PHE A 373 -29.71 -6.99 -20.90
C PHE A 373 -28.91 -6.74 -19.61
N SER A 374 -27.65 -7.16 -19.60
CA SER A 374 -26.79 -7.09 -18.42
C SER A 374 -25.47 -6.38 -18.65
N LEU A 375 -25.07 -5.54 -17.69
CA LEU A 375 -23.69 -5.08 -17.61
C LEU A 375 -22.92 -6.00 -16.66
N PHE A 376 -21.91 -6.66 -17.20
CA PHE A 376 -20.94 -7.43 -16.43
C PHE A 376 -19.67 -6.58 -16.22
N VAL A 377 -19.33 -6.27 -14.96
CA VAL A 377 -18.08 -5.60 -14.60
C VAL A 377 -17.32 -6.42 -13.58
N ALA A 378 -16.09 -6.80 -13.92
CA ALA A 378 -15.24 -7.63 -13.07
C ALA A 378 -13.90 -6.95 -12.80
N ALA A 379 -13.48 -6.89 -11.54
CA ALA A 379 -12.12 -6.48 -11.20
C ALA A 379 -11.19 -7.70 -11.18
N VAL A 380 -10.26 -7.72 -12.13
CA VAL A 380 -9.12 -8.64 -12.11
C VAL A 380 -8.20 -8.18 -11.00
N SER A 381 -8.17 -8.92 -9.90
CA SER A 381 -7.41 -8.48 -8.75
C SER A 381 -5.93 -8.77 -8.95
N SER A 382 -5.16 -7.71 -9.08
CA SER A 382 -3.71 -7.66 -8.85
C SER A 382 -3.31 -7.98 -7.39
N SER A 383 -4.20 -8.62 -6.62
CA SER A 383 -3.89 -9.34 -5.39
C SER A 383 -3.31 -10.70 -5.75
N PHE A 384 -1.99 -10.71 -5.76
CA PHE A 384 -1.25 -11.57 -4.85
C PHE A 384 -1.12 -13.07 -5.18
N ASP A 385 -2.17 -13.82 -5.53
CA ASP A 385 -2.04 -15.28 -5.78
C ASP A 385 -2.09 -15.67 -7.27
N LEU A 386 -2.33 -14.68 -8.14
CA LEU A 386 -3.01 -14.91 -9.41
C LEU A 386 -2.47 -13.98 -10.53
N GLY A 387 -1.58 -14.50 -11.37
CA GLY A 387 -1.01 -13.76 -12.51
C GLY A 387 -2.08 -13.30 -13.52
N SER A 388 -1.97 -12.07 -14.03
CA SER A 388 -2.95 -11.52 -14.98
C SER A 388 -2.99 -12.25 -16.33
N GLU A 389 -1.95 -13.04 -16.63
CA GLU A 389 -1.74 -13.70 -17.93
C GLU A 389 -2.68 -14.89 -18.16
N ASN A 390 -3.29 -15.43 -17.10
CA ASN A 390 -4.33 -16.46 -17.19
C ASN A 390 -5.71 -15.97 -16.71
N ALA A 391 -5.90 -14.67 -16.45
CA ALA A 391 -7.15 -14.15 -15.88
C ALA A 391 -8.34 -14.09 -16.87
N LEU A 392 -8.09 -14.38 -18.16
CA LEU A 392 -9.06 -14.37 -19.24
C LEU A 392 -8.77 -15.57 -20.16
N LYS A 393 -9.75 -16.46 -20.35
CA LYS A 393 -9.68 -17.60 -21.29
C LYS A 393 -10.43 -17.29 -22.59
N ASP A 394 -10.35 -18.16 -23.61
CA ASP A 394 -10.81 -17.90 -24.98
C ASP A 394 -12.25 -17.36 -25.09
N GLY A 395 -13.21 -17.92 -24.34
CA GLY A 395 -14.60 -17.44 -24.32
C GLY A 395 -14.82 -16.07 -23.67
N GLN A 396 -13.79 -15.49 -23.06
CA GLN A 396 -13.77 -14.15 -22.44
C GLN A 396 -12.92 -13.16 -23.25
N SER A 397 -12.36 -13.59 -24.38
CA SER A 397 -11.55 -12.75 -25.28
C SER A 397 -12.34 -11.63 -25.96
N SER A 398 -13.67 -11.77 -26.08
CA SER A 398 -14.61 -10.73 -26.51
C SER A 398 -14.87 -9.65 -25.45
N GLY A 399 -14.39 -9.82 -24.22
CA GLY A 399 -14.55 -8.82 -23.15
C GLY A 399 -13.50 -7.71 -23.22
N ARG A 400 -13.94 -6.46 -23.03
CA ARG A 400 -13.05 -5.28 -23.06
C ARG A 400 -12.20 -5.20 -21.79
N LYS A 401 -10.89 -5.40 -21.94
CA LYS A 401 -9.90 -5.13 -20.88
C LYS A 401 -9.77 -3.62 -20.66
N ILE A 402 -9.79 -3.21 -19.40
CA ILE A 402 -9.73 -1.80 -19.01
C ILE A 402 -8.55 -1.61 -18.04
N PRO A 403 -7.44 -0.99 -18.46
CA PRO A 403 -6.32 -0.70 -17.57
C PRO A 403 -6.64 0.50 -16.68
N ILE A 404 -6.70 0.30 -15.37
CA ILE A 404 -6.82 1.39 -14.38
C ILE A 404 -5.41 1.83 -13.96
N PRO A 405 -4.94 3.03 -14.35
CA PRO A 405 -3.60 3.52 -14.04
C PRO A 405 -3.48 3.91 -12.55
N PRO A 406 -2.26 4.19 -12.04
CA PRO A 406 -2.09 4.99 -10.82
C PRO A 406 -2.79 6.35 -10.93
N LEU A 407 -2.86 7.10 -9.82
CA LEU A 407 -3.44 8.45 -9.85
C LEU A 407 -2.64 9.38 -10.76
N THR A 408 -3.32 10.35 -11.37
CA THR A 408 -2.68 11.55 -11.94
C THR A 408 -2.35 12.57 -10.85
N ALA A 409 -1.53 13.59 -11.18
CA ALA A 409 -1.26 14.70 -10.25
C ALA A 409 -2.54 15.48 -9.89
N ALA A 410 -3.49 15.62 -10.83
CA ALA A 410 -4.78 16.26 -10.59
C ALA A 410 -5.68 15.41 -9.68
N GLU A 411 -5.73 14.09 -9.87
CA GLU A 411 -6.43 13.16 -8.96
C GLU A 411 -5.81 13.17 -7.55
N ALA A 412 -4.49 13.28 -7.44
CA ALA A 412 -3.79 13.41 -6.15
C ALA A 412 -4.15 14.74 -5.45
N GLU A 413 -4.23 15.84 -6.18
CA GLU A 413 -4.68 17.13 -5.63
C GLU A 413 -6.16 17.10 -5.20
N THR A 414 -7.04 16.45 -5.97
CA THR A 414 -8.43 16.18 -5.56
C THR A 414 -8.47 15.34 -4.29
N LEU A 415 -7.64 14.30 -4.17
CA LEU A 415 -7.55 13.47 -2.97
C LEU A 415 -7.07 14.26 -1.74
N ARG A 416 -6.14 15.20 -1.92
CA ARG A 416 -5.70 16.15 -0.89
C ARG A 416 -6.86 17.03 -0.39
N ALA A 417 -7.68 17.53 -1.32
CA ALA A 417 -8.87 18.31 -0.99
C ALA A 417 -9.92 17.47 -0.23
N ILE A 418 -10.18 16.23 -0.67
CA ILE A 418 -11.07 15.27 0.05
C ILE A 418 -10.58 15.09 1.49
N TRP A 419 -9.30 14.83 1.71
CA TRP A 419 -8.75 14.63 3.07
C TRP A 419 -8.89 15.86 3.98
N TYR A 420 -8.76 17.07 3.43
CA TYR A 420 -8.90 18.32 4.19
C TYR A 420 -10.35 18.62 4.60
N HIS A 421 -11.32 18.31 3.72
CA HIS A 421 -12.74 18.57 3.97
C HIS A 421 -13.46 17.43 4.70
N ARG A 422 -12.90 16.22 4.71
CA ARG A 422 -13.41 15.06 5.47
C ARG A 422 -13.39 15.35 6.97
N ASN A 423 -14.40 14.86 7.70
CA ASN A 423 -14.43 14.94 9.16
C ASN A 423 -13.18 14.24 9.74
N PRO A 424 -12.44 14.84 10.67
CA PRO A 424 -11.34 14.15 11.32
C PRO A 424 -11.87 13.04 12.24
N PRO A 425 -11.01 12.06 12.62
CA PRO A 425 -11.30 11.16 13.72
C PRO A 425 -11.60 11.92 15.02
N GLU A 426 -12.33 11.28 15.94
CA GLU A 426 -12.67 11.87 17.23
C GLU A 426 -11.43 12.37 17.99
N ASN A 427 -11.49 13.60 18.52
CA ASN A 427 -10.40 14.29 19.21
C ASN A 427 -9.09 14.45 18.41
N LYS A 428 -9.13 14.35 17.07
CA LYS A 428 -7.98 14.63 16.19
C LYS A 428 -8.21 15.90 15.34
N PRO A 429 -7.14 16.65 14.98
CA PRO A 429 -7.25 17.77 14.05
C PRO A 429 -7.52 17.28 12.61
N ARG A 430 -8.02 18.18 11.74
CA ARG A 430 -8.11 17.90 10.30
C ARG A 430 -6.72 17.67 9.70
N LEU A 431 -6.63 16.71 8.76
CA LEU A 431 -5.39 16.45 8.03
C LEU A 431 -5.06 17.63 7.10
N LYS A 432 -3.98 18.35 7.43
CA LYS A 432 -3.44 19.45 6.62
C LYS A 432 -2.21 18.95 5.87
N VAL A 433 -2.31 18.87 4.54
CA VAL A 433 -1.21 18.54 3.62
C VAL A 433 -1.15 19.67 2.60
N THR A 434 0.03 20.27 2.40
CA THR A 434 0.22 21.32 1.38
C THR A 434 0.27 20.71 -0.02
N ALA A 435 0.03 21.52 -1.06
CA ALA A 435 0.13 21.05 -2.45
C ALA A 435 1.54 20.51 -2.75
N GLU A 436 2.59 21.19 -2.28
CA GLU A 436 3.98 20.74 -2.41
C GLU A 436 4.24 19.40 -1.70
N GLN A 437 3.74 19.23 -0.47
CA GLN A 437 3.85 17.96 0.25
C GLN A 437 3.12 16.83 -0.48
N MET A 438 1.93 17.10 -1.03
CA MET A 438 1.19 16.10 -1.81
C MET A 438 1.92 15.76 -3.12
N GLN A 439 2.51 16.73 -3.80
CA GLN A 439 3.29 16.50 -5.02
C GLN A 439 4.57 15.69 -4.72
N LYS A 440 5.32 16.04 -3.67
CA LYS A 440 6.47 15.27 -3.18
C LYS A 440 6.07 13.82 -2.82
N LEU A 441 4.97 13.64 -2.09
CA LEU A 441 4.43 12.32 -1.74
C LEU A 441 4.00 11.52 -2.98
N PHE A 442 3.25 12.16 -3.89
CA PHE A 442 2.77 11.57 -5.13
C PHE A 442 3.91 11.01 -5.99
N LEU A 443 4.95 11.81 -6.20
CA LEU A 443 6.18 11.42 -6.90
C LEU A 443 6.92 10.28 -6.16
N LYS A 444 7.00 10.37 -4.82
CA LYS A 444 7.63 9.36 -3.96
C LYS A 444 6.92 8.02 -3.96
N VAL A 445 5.61 7.94 -4.21
CA VAL A 445 4.85 6.66 -4.15
C VAL A 445 4.24 6.21 -5.49
N GLY A 446 4.57 6.90 -6.58
CA GLY A 446 4.10 6.55 -7.93
C GLY A 446 2.57 6.60 -8.10
N GLY A 447 1.87 7.42 -7.32
CA GLY A 447 0.42 7.60 -7.44
C GLY A 447 -0.46 6.41 -7.02
N VAL A 448 0.06 5.39 -6.31
CA VAL A 448 -0.78 4.25 -5.88
C VAL A 448 -1.76 4.70 -4.79
N ALA A 449 -3.06 4.74 -5.09
CA ALA A 449 -4.09 5.29 -4.21
C ALA A 449 -4.15 4.62 -2.81
N ARG A 450 -3.92 3.31 -2.71
CA ARG A 450 -3.81 2.60 -1.42
C ARG A 450 -2.65 3.11 -0.57
N ILE A 451 -1.49 3.38 -1.17
CA ILE A 451 -0.32 3.89 -0.46
C ILE A 451 -0.56 5.33 0.01
N LEU A 452 -1.18 6.16 -0.84
CA LEU A 452 -1.63 7.50 -0.44
C LEU A 452 -2.64 7.44 0.72
N GLN A 453 -3.55 6.46 0.74
CA GLN A 453 -4.46 6.27 1.87
C GLN A 453 -3.74 5.80 3.15
N TYR A 454 -2.67 5.00 3.06
CA TYR A 454 -1.83 4.71 4.23
C TYR A 454 -1.22 5.99 4.82
N TYR A 455 -0.68 6.87 3.98
CA TYR A 455 -0.15 8.17 4.44
C TYR A 455 -1.21 8.96 5.24
N ALA A 456 -2.42 9.09 4.70
CA ALA A 456 -3.50 9.80 5.38
C ALA A 456 -3.94 9.14 6.69
N SER A 457 -3.94 7.82 6.76
CA SER A 457 -4.25 7.07 7.99
C SER A 457 -3.16 7.21 9.05
N SER A 458 -1.87 7.09 8.67
CA SER A 458 -0.74 7.15 9.61
C SER A 458 -0.57 8.53 10.27
N ARG A 459 -1.06 9.60 9.66
CA ARG A 459 -1.00 10.97 10.22
C ARG A 459 -1.83 11.18 11.51
N TYR A 460 -2.61 10.18 11.93
CA TYR A 460 -3.32 10.20 13.21
C TYR A 460 -2.63 9.40 14.33
N GLU A 461 -1.56 8.65 14.01
CA GLU A 461 -0.81 7.83 14.96
C GLU A 461 0.30 8.60 15.70
N ALA A 462 0.87 7.99 16.74
CA ALA A 462 1.93 8.59 17.56
C ALA A 462 3.25 8.80 16.80
N ASN A 463 3.62 7.88 15.91
CA ASN A 463 4.82 7.94 15.06
C ASN A 463 4.41 7.87 13.58
N PRO A 464 3.93 8.97 12.97
CA PRO A 464 3.30 8.93 11.64
C PRO A 464 4.18 8.40 10.52
N ASP A 465 5.44 8.83 10.46
CA ASP A 465 6.33 8.50 9.35
C ASP A 465 6.87 7.06 9.47
N THR A 466 7.10 6.56 10.68
CA THR A 466 7.43 5.15 10.96
C THR A 466 6.27 4.23 10.57
N ASN A 467 5.05 4.49 11.05
CA ASN A 467 3.88 3.68 10.71
C ASN A 467 3.56 3.75 9.20
N PHE A 468 3.75 4.91 8.57
CA PHE A 468 3.59 5.02 7.12
C PHE A 468 4.62 4.17 6.36
N ALA A 469 5.89 4.20 6.78
CA ALA A 469 6.94 3.36 6.22
C ALA A 469 6.58 1.87 6.38
N GLU A 470 6.24 1.43 7.60
CA GLU A 470 5.84 0.05 7.92
C GLU A 470 4.68 -0.46 7.06
N LEU A 471 3.61 0.33 6.88
CA LEU A 471 2.46 -0.05 6.04
C LEU A 471 2.81 -0.17 4.55
N CYS A 472 3.68 0.71 4.04
CA CYS A 472 4.19 0.61 2.67
C CYS A 472 5.10 -0.62 2.51
N GLU A 473 5.95 -0.84 3.50
CA GLU A 473 6.90 -1.93 3.56
C GLU A 473 6.22 -3.30 3.64
N GLU A 474 5.15 -3.44 4.44
CA GLU A 474 4.30 -4.63 4.51
C GLU A 474 3.56 -4.86 3.18
N TYR A 475 3.04 -3.79 2.56
CA TYR A 475 2.37 -3.84 1.26
C TYR A 475 3.29 -4.36 0.15
N TYR A 476 4.54 -3.91 0.11
CA TYR A 476 5.54 -4.36 -0.87
C TYR A 476 6.12 -5.74 -0.54
N ASP A 477 6.38 -6.06 0.74
CA ASP A 477 6.83 -7.38 1.17
C ASP A 477 5.84 -8.48 0.80
N LYS A 478 4.54 -8.26 1.03
CA LYS A 478 3.46 -9.17 0.59
C LYS A 478 3.42 -9.36 -0.92
N ARG A 479 3.81 -8.34 -1.72
CA ARG A 479 3.87 -8.45 -3.19
C ARG A 479 5.02 -9.33 -3.61
N LEU A 480 6.20 -9.05 -3.08
CA LEU A 480 7.41 -9.74 -3.47
C LEU A 480 7.43 -11.21 -3.00
N LYS A 481 7.01 -11.50 -1.77
CA LYS A 481 6.90 -12.89 -1.27
C LYS A 481 6.05 -13.77 -2.18
N ARG A 482 4.88 -13.29 -2.59
CA ARG A 482 3.98 -14.08 -3.43
C ARG A 482 4.36 -14.10 -4.91
N LEU A 483 5.02 -13.05 -5.42
CA LEU A 483 5.67 -13.09 -6.74
C LEU A 483 6.74 -14.20 -6.76
N ILE A 484 7.56 -14.30 -5.71
CA ILE A 484 8.52 -15.39 -5.53
C ILE A 484 7.81 -16.74 -5.42
N GLU A 485 6.74 -16.88 -4.62
CA GLU A 485 6.00 -18.15 -4.48
C GLU A 485 5.35 -18.62 -5.78
N SER A 486 4.78 -17.71 -6.57
CA SER A 486 4.12 -18.01 -7.85
C SER A 486 5.08 -18.38 -8.97
N TYR A 487 6.29 -17.81 -8.99
CA TYR A 487 7.32 -18.12 -9.99
C TYR A 487 8.25 -19.26 -9.57
N ARG A 488 8.41 -19.55 -8.27
CA ARG A 488 9.26 -20.64 -7.75
C ARG A 488 9.13 -22.00 -8.49
N PRO A 489 7.94 -22.47 -8.93
CA PRO A 489 7.82 -23.74 -9.66
C PRO A 489 8.01 -23.62 -11.18
N LEU A 490 8.35 -22.44 -11.72
CA LEU A 490 8.50 -22.17 -13.15
C LEU A 490 9.98 -22.07 -13.54
N ASP A 491 10.31 -22.43 -14.78
CA ASP A 491 11.69 -22.33 -15.29
C ASP A 491 12.21 -20.88 -15.30
N THR A 492 11.29 -19.91 -15.50
CA THR A 492 11.54 -18.46 -15.45
C THR A 492 11.78 -17.92 -14.02
N PHE A 493 11.84 -18.78 -13.00
CA PHE A 493 12.17 -18.35 -11.64
C PHE A 493 13.57 -17.71 -11.58
N ASN A 494 14.55 -18.27 -12.29
CA ASN A 494 15.91 -17.72 -12.30
C ASN A 494 15.93 -16.29 -12.88
N ASP A 495 15.15 -16.04 -13.93
CA ASP A 495 14.98 -14.71 -14.54
C ASP A 495 14.37 -13.72 -13.53
N LEU A 496 13.35 -14.13 -12.78
CA LEU A 496 12.75 -13.31 -11.71
C LEU A 496 13.77 -12.96 -10.61
N VAL A 497 14.56 -13.96 -10.19
CA VAL A 497 15.57 -13.82 -9.13
C VAL A 497 16.69 -12.87 -9.61
N GLN A 498 17.14 -13.00 -10.86
CA GLN A 498 18.11 -12.10 -11.49
C GLN A 498 17.58 -10.67 -11.59
N ASP A 499 16.37 -10.50 -12.14
CA ASP A 499 15.72 -9.20 -12.26
C ASP A 499 15.54 -8.52 -10.90
N LEU A 500 15.26 -9.26 -9.82
CA LEU A 500 15.12 -8.70 -8.48
C LEU A 500 16.41 -8.02 -8.00
N SER A 501 17.56 -8.67 -8.15
CA SER A 501 18.86 -8.06 -7.82
C SER A 501 19.12 -6.87 -8.74
N THR A 502 18.97 -7.05 -10.04
CA THR A 502 19.10 -5.97 -11.03
C THR A 502 18.30 -4.71 -10.67
N ILE A 503 17.01 -4.84 -10.36
CA ILE A 503 16.12 -3.71 -10.06
C ILE A 503 16.46 -3.05 -8.73
N PHE A 504 16.59 -3.83 -7.65
CA PHE A 504 16.61 -3.28 -6.28
C PHE A 504 18.00 -3.10 -5.69
N VAL A 505 19.04 -3.63 -6.34
CA VAL A 505 20.44 -3.47 -5.95
C VAL A 505 21.14 -2.49 -6.89
N HIS A 506 21.06 -2.69 -8.21
CA HIS A 506 21.71 -1.82 -9.22
C HIS A 506 20.86 -0.62 -9.65
N GLY A 507 19.57 -0.63 -9.30
CA GLY A 507 18.63 0.46 -9.58
C GLY A 507 18.12 0.56 -11.02
N ARG A 508 18.90 0.12 -12.03
CA ARG A 508 18.62 0.25 -13.48
C ARG A 508 19.39 -0.75 -14.34
N LEU A 509 18.74 -1.76 -14.93
CA LEU A 509 19.17 -2.43 -16.18
C LEU A 509 17.94 -2.93 -16.97
N SER A 510 18.18 -3.52 -18.16
CA SER A 510 17.20 -4.35 -18.86
C SER A 510 16.84 -5.58 -18.01
N VAL A 511 15.56 -5.98 -18.04
CA VAL A 511 15.01 -7.08 -17.24
C VAL A 511 14.21 -8.04 -18.12
N HIS A 512 14.28 -9.32 -17.80
CA HIS A 512 13.68 -10.40 -18.59
C HIS A 512 12.15 -10.38 -18.49
N LEU A 513 11.62 -10.11 -17.29
CA LEU A 513 10.19 -10.16 -16.97
C LEU A 513 9.60 -8.75 -16.83
N SER A 514 9.93 -7.85 -17.76
CA SER A 514 9.60 -6.41 -17.66
C SER A 514 8.11 -6.12 -17.41
N GLU A 515 7.20 -6.79 -18.12
CA GLU A 515 5.77 -6.63 -17.88
C GLU A 515 5.32 -7.14 -16.51
N VAL A 516 5.89 -8.26 -16.04
CA VAL A 516 5.59 -8.87 -14.74
C VAL A 516 5.93 -7.87 -13.64
N TRP A 517 7.12 -7.27 -13.73
CA TRP A 517 7.57 -6.23 -12.81
C TRP A 517 6.68 -5.00 -12.84
N LEU A 518 6.29 -4.50 -14.02
CA LEU A 518 5.35 -3.38 -14.12
C LEU A 518 3.97 -3.71 -13.49
N LYS A 519 3.47 -4.94 -13.67
CA LYS A 519 2.22 -5.44 -13.04
C LYS A 519 2.29 -5.45 -11.49
N THR A 520 3.49 -5.54 -10.90
CA THR A 520 3.65 -5.46 -9.43
C THR A 520 3.29 -4.08 -8.86
N GLY A 521 3.55 -3.00 -9.59
CA GLY A 521 3.54 -1.64 -9.06
C GLY A 521 4.69 -1.31 -8.09
N MET A 522 5.73 -2.16 -8.01
CA MET A 522 6.97 -1.91 -7.26
C MET A 522 8.03 -1.17 -8.11
N VAL A 523 7.86 -1.18 -9.43
CA VAL A 523 8.70 -0.45 -10.38
C VAL A 523 7.86 0.38 -11.36
N LYS A 524 8.52 1.32 -12.01
CA LYS A 524 8.02 2.14 -13.12
C LYS A 524 9.08 2.18 -14.22
N LYS A 525 8.68 2.51 -15.45
CA LYS A 525 9.64 2.87 -16.51
C LYS A 525 10.39 4.14 -16.10
N ASP A 526 11.68 4.20 -16.38
CA ASP A 526 12.46 5.42 -16.18
C ASP A 526 12.03 6.51 -17.19
N PRO A 527 11.74 7.76 -16.75
CA PRO A 527 11.40 8.84 -17.67
C PRO A 527 12.51 9.23 -18.65
N ALA A 528 13.78 8.98 -18.32
CA ALA A 528 14.92 9.29 -19.19
C ALA A 528 15.25 8.13 -20.15
N GLU A 529 15.13 6.88 -19.69
CA GLU A 529 15.39 5.67 -20.47
C GLU A 529 14.19 4.68 -20.39
N PRO A 530 13.14 4.85 -21.23
CA PRO A 530 11.87 4.10 -21.11
C PRO A 530 11.94 2.58 -21.30
N GLU A 531 13.09 2.07 -21.77
CA GLU A 531 13.46 0.65 -21.83
C GLU A 531 13.76 0.06 -20.43
N GLN A 532 14.19 0.89 -19.48
CA GLN A 532 14.63 0.48 -18.14
C GLN A 532 13.52 0.60 -17.10
N LEU A 533 13.56 -0.30 -16.13
CA LEU A 533 12.71 -0.24 -14.94
C LEU A 533 13.49 0.26 -13.73
N ILE A 534 12.86 1.16 -12.97
CA ILE A 534 13.36 1.71 -11.71
C ILE A 534 12.36 1.42 -10.58
N PRO A 535 12.81 1.18 -9.34
CA PRO A 535 11.92 1.14 -8.17
C PRO A 535 11.02 2.37 -8.10
N VAL A 536 9.74 2.21 -7.74
CA VAL A 536 8.83 3.37 -7.60
C VAL A 536 9.24 4.30 -6.47
N SER A 537 9.87 3.75 -5.43
CA SER A 537 10.27 4.43 -4.20
C SER A 537 11.37 3.68 -3.43
N ASP A 538 12.02 4.36 -2.49
CA ASP A 538 12.98 3.72 -1.57
C ASP A 538 12.31 2.70 -0.65
N LEU A 539 11.03 2.89 -0.31
CA LEU A 539 10.25 1.93 0.49
C LEU A 539 10.07 0.59 -0.25
N ALA A 540 9.95 0.60 -1.58
CA ALA A 540 9.96 -0.62 -2.38
C ALA A 540 11.33 -1.31 -2.34
N ARG A 541 12.43 -0.54 -2.31
CA ARG A 541 13.81 -1.04 -2.16
C ARG A 541 14.08 -1.59 -0.77
N SER A 542 13.58 -0.97 0.30
CA SER A 542 13.65 -1.48 1.67
C SER A 542 12.87 -2.78 1.85
N ALA A 543 11.69 -2.88 1.24
CA ALA A 543 10.93 -4.12 1.22
C ALA A 543 11.69 -5.25 0.49
N ALA A 544 12.27 -4.99 -0.68
CA ALA A 544 13.10 -5.96 -1.40
C ALA A 544 14.32 -6.40 -0.59
N ALA A 545 15.05 -5.45 0.03
CA ALA A 545 16.19 -5.72 0.89
C ALA A 545 15.84 -6.63 2.08
N ARG A 546 14.66 -6.44 2.70
CA ARG A 546 14.18 -7.31 3.78
C ARG A 546 13.82 -8.70 3.30
N VAL A 547 13.35 -8.89 2.06
CA VAL A 547 13.12 -10.24 1.50
C VAL A 547 14.43 -10.98 1.28
N PHE A 548 15.44 -10.33 0.67
CA PHE A 548 16.78 -10.92 0.53
C PHE A 548 17.38 -11.33 1.90
N LYS A 549 17.22 -10.47 2.92
CA LYS A 549 17.68 -10.73 4.29
C LYS A 549 16.89 -11.83 4.99
N ALA A 550 15.56 -11.83 4.90
CA ALA A 550 14.70 -12.81 5.57
C ALA A 550 14.87 -14.23 5.00
N ALA A 551 15.25 -14.35 3.72
CA ALA A 551 15.65 -15.62 3.13
C ALA A 551 17.02 -16.13 3.63
N GLY A 552 17.77 -15.33 4.41
CA GLY A 552 18.96 -15.74 5.15
C GLY A 552 20.01 -16.42 4.28
N GLY A 553 20.39 -15.79 3.16
CA GLY A 553 21.33 -16.34 2.16
C GLY A 553 20.69 -17.32 1.16
N GLY A 554 19.59 -17.99 1.49
CA GLY A 554 18.97 -19.02 0.64
C GLY A 554 18.38 -18.51 -0.68
N PHE A 555 18.00 -17.23 -0.77
CA PHE A 555 17.60 -16.60 -2.04
C PHE A 555 18.82 -16.16 -2.87
N LEU A 556 19.88 -15.67 -2.20
CA LEU A 556 21.15 -15.32 -2.86
C LEU A 556 21.88 -16.56 -3.37
N HIS A 557 21.69 -17.72 -2.73
CA HIS A 557 22.21 -19.01 -3.19
C HIS A 557 21.77 -19.36 -4.62
N LEU A 558 20.50 -19.07 -4.97
CA LEU A 558 19.96 -19.31 -6.31
C LEU A 558 20.71 -18.49 -7.37
N ILE A 559 21.03 -17.23 -7.06
CA ILE A 559 21.85 -16.36 -7.92
C ILE A 559 23.29 -16.88 -7.96
N TYR A 560 23.86 -17.21 -6.80
CA TYR A 560 25.26 -17.63 -6.64
C TYR A 560 25.58 -18.94 -7.38
N ALA A 561 24.59 -19.85 -7.45
CA ALA A 561 24.70 -21.12 -8.16
C ALA A 561 24.85 -20.93 -9.68
N VAL A 562 24.22 -19.91 -10.26
CA VAL A 562 24.25 -19.64 -11.71
C VAL A 562 25.51 -18.84 -12.08
N ALA A 563 26.46 -19.49 -12.74
CA ALA A 563 27.80 -18.96 -12.96
C ALA A 563 27.84 -17.58 -13.66
N THR A 564 26.95 -17.30 -14.60
CA THR A 564 26.87 -16.03 -15.36
C THR A 564 26.36 -14.84 -14.54
N ILE A 565 25.72 -15.09 -13.39
CA ILE A 565 25.10 -14.06 -12.55
C ILE A 565 25.54 -14.12 -11.08
N ARG A 566 26.44 -15.05 -10.75
CA ARG A 566 26.98 -15.25 -9.39
C ARG A 566 27.46 -13.95 -8.75
N TRP A 567 28.10 -13.08 -9.53
CA TRP A 567 28.61 -11.81 -9.04
C TRP A 567 27.54 -10.94 -8.38
N TYR A 568 26.34 -10.89 -8.97
CA TYR A 568 25.20 -10.14 -8.43
C TYR A 568 24.81 -10.62 -7.03
N ALA A 569 25.02 -11.89 -6.67
CA ALA A 569 24.77 -12.40 -5.33
C ALA A 569 25.75 -11.80 -4.31
N ILE A 570 27.03 -11.71 -4.67
CA ILE A 570 28.11 -11.16 -3.83
C ILE A 570 27.91 -9.65 -3.65
N GLU A 571 27.62 -8.93 -4.71
CA GLU A 571 27.31 -7.49 -4.66
C GLU A 571 26.07 -7.20 -3.82
N THR A 572 24.98 -7.96 -4.03
CA THR A 572 23.77 -7.89 -3.20
C THR A 572 24.10 -8.17 -1.74
N PHE A 573 24.91 -9.19 -1.44
CA PHE A 573 25.33 -9.53 -0.09
C PHE A 573 26.06 -8.34 0.56
N VAL A 574 27.10 -7.78 -0.07
CA VAL A 574 27.84 -6.64 0.50
C VAL A 574 26.94 -5.43 0.69
N LEU A 575 26.18 -5.01 -0.33
CA LEU A 575 25.32 -3.82 -0.25
C LEU A 575 24.17 -3.94 0.77
N LEU A 576 23.74 -5.15 1.12
CA LEU A 576 22.81 -5.37 2.23
C LEU A 576 23.50 -5.25 3.60
N HIS A 577 24.75 -5.71 3.73
CA HIS A 577 25.49 -5.68 4.98
C HIS A 577 26.11 -4.30 5.29
N LEU A 578 26.34 -3.46 4.28
CA LEU A 578 26.70 -2.06 4.49
C LEU A 578 25.55 -1.22 5.09
N ARG A 579 24.29 -1.67 4.97
CA ARG A 579 23.12 -0.97 5.54
C ARG A 579 22.86 -1.31 7.01
N TYR A 580 23.72 -2.09 7.66
CA TYR A 580 23.59 -2.34 9.10
C TYR A 580 23.91 -1.07 9.90
N PRO A 581 23.14 -0.75 10.97
CA PRO A 581 23.36 0.47 11.75
C PRO A 581 24.78 0.61 12.29
N THR A 582 25.40 -0.51 12.64
CA THR A 582 26.82 -0.62 12.99
C THR A 582 27.40 -1.86 12.31
N ASN A 583 28.61 -1.73 11.78
CA ASN A 583 29.38 -2.82 11.22
C ASN A 583 30.88 -2.59 11.48
N VAL A 584 31.68 -3.66 11.53
CA VAL A 584 33.15 -3.57 11.60
C VAL A 584 33.70 -4.26 10.36
N LEU A 585 34.01 -3.44 9.36
CA LEU A 585 34.59 -3.90 8.13
C LEU A 585 36.03 -4.35 8.40
N ARG A 586 36.41 -5.48 7.84
CA ARG A 586 37.75 -6.05 7.97
C ARG A 586 38.31 -6.37 6.60
N GLY A 587 39.62 -6.35 6.46
CA GLY A 587 40.30 -6.54 5.19
C GLY A 587 41.81 -6.46 5.36
N ILE A 588 42.52 -6.35 4.24
CA ILE A 588 43.99 -6.22 4.23
C ILE A 588 44.44 -4.97 3.46
N SER A 589 45.58 -4.42 3.87
CA SER A 589 46.32 -3.42 3.12
C SER A 589 47.07 -4.05 1.92
N PRO A 590 47.65 -3.25 1.00
CA PRO A 590 48.58 -3.77 0.00
C PRO A 590 49.81 -4.47 0.61
N SER A 591 50.20 -4.08 1.83
CA SER A 591 51.27 -4.68 2.63
C SER A 591 50.82 -5.91 3.44
N GLN A 592 49.68 -6.52 3.09
CA GLN A 592 49.12 -7.72 3.75
C GLN A 592 48.86 -7.54 5.26
N THR A 593 48.66 -6.30 5.72
CA THR A 593 48.38 -5.99 7.12
C THR A 593 46.87 -5.98 7.34
N GLU A 594 46.36 -6.70 8.35
CA GLU A 594 44.92 -6.68 8.67
C GLU A 594 44.49 -5.26 9.05
N LEU A 595 43.41 -4.80 8.44
CA LEU A 595 42.78 -3.51 8.68
C LEU A 595 41.36 -3.74 9.24
N SER A 596 40.95 -2.87 10.15
CA SER A 596 39.59 -2.82 10.68
C SER A 596 39.04 -1.39 10.61
N LEU A 597 37.83 -1.23 10.11
CA LEU A 597 37.12 0.04 10.02
C LEU A 597 35.71 -0.10 10.61
N PRO A 598 35.43 0.47 11.80
CA PRO A 598 34.07 0.60 12.29
C PRO A 598 33.30 1.61 11.43
N THR A 599 32.11 1.23 11.00
CA THR A 599 31.20 2.06 10.22
C THR A 599 29.82 2.09 10.88
N THR A 600 29.22 3.28 10.93
CA THR A 600 27.86 3.49 11.38
C THR A 600 27.03 3.97 10.19
N VAL A 601 25.80 3.46 10.04
CA VAL A 601 24.86 3.90 9.00
C VAL A 601 23.52 4.25 9.62
N SER A 602 23.15 5.53 9.61
CA SER A 602 21.89 6.03 10.14
C SER A 602 20.77 6.06 9.09
N GLU A 603 21.14 6.29 7.83
CA GLU A 603 20.23 6.44 6.70
C GLU A 603 20.86 5.87 5.43
N THR A 604 20.06 5.48 4.44
CA THR A 604 20.54 5.11 3.10
C THR A 604 19.79 5.92 2.05
N HIS A 605 20.52 6.72 1.27
CA HIS A 605 19.97 7.54 0.19
C HIS A 605 20.45 7.01 -1.16
N VAL A 606 19.55 6.87 -2.14
CA VAL A 606 19.95 6.49 -3.50
C VAL A 606 20.10 7.73 -4.36
N LEU A 607 21.33 7.96 -4.80
CA LEU A 607 21.68 9.06 -5.70
C LEU A 607 21.11 8.75 -7.08
N ASP A 608 20.40 9.69 -7.70
CA ASP A 608 19.88 9.54 -9.07
C ASP A 608 20.60 10.48 -10.05
N ARG A 609 20.42 10.25 -11.36
CA ARG A 609 21.13 10.98 -12.41
C ARG A 609 20.79 12.48 -12.49
N SER A 610 19.80 12.99 -11.77
CA SER A 610 19.53 14.43 -11.72
C SER A 610 20.67 15.21 -11.05
N ILE A 611 21.52 14.56 -10.24
CA ILE A 611 22.79 15.14 -9.75
C ILE A 611 23.69 15.57 -10.93
N GLY A 612 23.76 14.77 -11.99
CA GLY A 612 24.64 15.02 -13.14
C GLY A 612 24.08 16.05 -14.13
N ALA A 613 22.76 16.11 -14.28
CA ALA A 613 22.08 17.11 -15.10
C ALA A 613 21.95 18.47 -14.40
N GLY A 614 21.88 18.47 -13.06
CA GLY A 614 21.81 19.65 -12.20
C GLY A 614 23.19 20.16 -11.73
N ASN A 615 23.17 21.01 -10.72
CA ASN A 615 24.28 21.15 -9.78
C ASN A 615 23.88 20.50 -8.45
N VAL A 616 24.85 20.27 -7.56
CA VAL A 616 24.58 19.65 -6.24
C VAL A 616 23.52 20.42 -5.44
N GLU A 617 23.51 21.75 -5.52
CA GLU A 617 22.51 22.61 -4.88
C GLU A 617 21.06 22.32 -5.34
N ALA A 618 20.82 22.19 -6.66
CA ALA A 618 19.51 21.82 -7.19
C ALA A 618 19.08 20.41 -6.76
N TYR A 619 20.04 19.49 -6.62
CA TYR A 619 19.79 18.15 -6.09
C TYR A 619 19.38 18.20 -4.62
N LEU A 620 20.16 18.89 -3.78
CA LEU A 620 19.84 19.09 -2.36
C LEU A 620 18.49 19.79 -2.17
N LYS A 621 18.17 20.80 -2.99
CA LYS A 621 16.87 21.49 -2.97
C LYS A 621 15.70 20.53 -3.26
N THR A 622 15.90 19.57 -4.16
CA THR A 622 14.89 18.58 -4.54
C THR A 622 14.72 17.50 -3.46
N TYR A 623 15.82 16.96 -2.94
CA TYR A 623 15.82 15.74 -2.12
C TYR A 623 15.99 15.96 -0.61
N ASN A 624 16.59 17.07 -0.18
CA ASN A 624 16.84 17.37 1.23
C ASN A 624 16.58 18.86 1.60
N ASN A 625 15.61 19.48 0.92
CA ASN A 625 15.16 20.87 1.12
C ASN A 625 16.29 21.95 1.06
N GLY A 626 17.40 21.65 0.39
CA GLY A 626 18.55 22.54 0.23
C GLY A 626 19.64 22.36 1.28
N HIS A 627 19.44 21.48 2.26
CA HIS A 627 20.43 21.17 3.29
C HIS A 627 21.32 19.99 2.88
N PRO A 628 22.59 19.94 3.33
CA PRO A 628 23.42 18.74 3.21
C PRO A 628 22.84 17.54 3.98
N PHE A 629 23.18 16.33 3.54
CA PHE A 629 22.83 15.09 4.24
C PHE A 629 23.69 14.90 5.49
N PRO A 630 23.15 14.31 6.57
CA PRO A 630 23.90 14.10 7.80
C PRO A 630 25.05 13.09 7.61
N ALA A 631 26.05 13.16 8.49
CA ALA A 631 27.04 12.09 8.61
C ALA A 631 26.35 10.75 8.94
N ASN A 632 26.97 9.66 8.49
CA ASN A 632 26.44 8.29 8.52
C ASN A 632 25.25 8.02 7.55
N THR A 633 24.89 8.95 6.66
CA THR A 633 24.06 8.62 5.48
C THR A 633 24.90 7.86 4.46
N LEU A 634 24.49 6.64 4.08
CA LEU A 634 25.08 5.83 3.03
C LEU A 634 24.47 6.21 1.66
N PHE A 635 25.26 6.74 0.75
CA PHE A 635 24.85 6.96 -0.64
C PHE A 635 25.08 5.71 -1.49
N LEU A 636 24.09 5.33 -2.29
CA LEU A 636 24.21 4.32 -3.34
C LEU A 636 23.94 4.98 -4.71
N PRO A 637 24.88 4.97 -5.67
CA PRO A 637 24.62 5.44 -7.04
C PRO A 637 23.57 4.56 -7.74
N GLY A 638 22.45 5.15 -8.14
CA GLY A 638 21.34 4.46 -8.81
C GLY A 638 21.52 4.24 -10.31
N TRP A 639 22.77 4.11 -10.79
CA TRP A 639 23.08 3.87 -12.20
C TRP A 639 24.37 3.08 -12.40
N SER A 640 24.34 2.17 -13.39
CA SER A 640 25.39 1.19 -13.71
C SER A 640 26.72 1.74 -14.26
N THR A 641 26.83 3.06 -14.43
CA THR A 641 28.01 3.74 -14.98
C THR A 641 28.63 4.76 -14.01
N HIS A 642 28.39 4.62 -12.70
CA HIS A 642 29.12 5.42 -11.72
C HIS A 642 30.62 5.08 -11.79
N PRO A 643 31.53 6.07 -11.97
CA PRO A 643 32.86 5.78 -12.52
C PRO A 643 33.87 5.15 -11.55
N VAL A 644 33.54 5.06 -10.25
CA VAL A 644 34.55 4.82 -9.18
C VAL A 644 34.07 4.09 -7.93
N ALA A 645 32.76 3.90 -7.72
CA ALA A 645 32.21 3.33 -6.48
C ALA A 645 30.75 2.89 -6.63
N ASP A 646 30.32 1.92 -5.85
CA ASP A 646 28.94 1.41 -5.76
C ASP A 646 28.25 1.83 -4.45
N ALA A 647 29.02 2.32 -3.47
CA ALA A 647 28.50 3.03 -2.30
C ALA A 647 29.50 4.07 -1.77
N VAL A 648 29.00 5.10 -1.09
CA VAL A 648 29.81 6.15 -0.43
C VAL A 648 29.23 6.47 0.95
N LEU A 649 30.08 6.58 1.97
CA LEU A 649 29.69 6.85 3.36
C LEU A 649 30.63 7.89 3.99
N LEU A 650 30.07 8.94 4.61
CA LEU A 650 30.83 9.77 5.54
C LEU A 650 30.68 9.22 6.96
N THR A 651 31.76 8.71 7.55
CA THR A 651 31.78 8.22 8.94
C THR A 651 32.52 9.19 9.85
N THR A 652 32.05 9.33 11.10
CA THR A 652 32.74 10.08 12.17
C THR A 652 33.21 9.09 13.23
N LYS A 653 34.53 8.99 13.45
CA LYS A 653 35.09 8.05 14.45
C LYS A 653 34.59 8.39 15.86
N PRO A 654 33.92 7.45 16.57
CA PRO A 654 33.85 7.51 18.02
C PRO A 654 35.24 7.18 18.58
N GLN A 655 35.81 8.01 19.46
CA GLN A 655 37.04 7.62 20.15
C GLN A 655 36.75 6.52 21.19
N PRO A 656 37.59 5.46 21.31
CA PRO A 656 37.33 4.36 22.23
C PRO A 656 37.38 4.70 23.74
N ASN A 657 37.93 5.85 24.14
CA ASN A 657 38.21 6.19 25.55
C ASN A 657 37.65 7.57 25.96
N ALA A 658 36.32 7.73 25.98
CA ALA A 658 35.65 8.92 26.50
C ALA A 658 35.27 8.77 27.98
N THR A 659 36.25 8.61 28.87
CA THR A 659 36.03 8.44 30.32
C THR A 659 36.35 9.71 31.14
N GLN A 660 35.95 10.89 30.64
CA GLN A 660 35.87 12.12 31.47
C GLN A 660 34.96 13.18 30.80
N PRO A 661 34.07 13.89 31.54
CA PRO A 661 33.05 14.76 30.89
C PRO A 661 33.50 16.17 30.50
N ASN A 662 34.66 16.65 30.95
CA ASN A 662 35.03 18.08 30.93
C ASN A 662 36.43 18.36 30.35
N ALA A 663 36.67 17.97 29.09
CA ALA A 663 37.84 18.41 28.35
C ALA A 663 37.46 18.79 26.91
N THR A 664 37.45 20.10 26.61
CA THR A 664 37.26 20.62 25.26
C THR A 664 38.55 20.39 24.45
N GLN A 665 38.59 19.31 23.67
CA GLN A 665 39.67 19.02 22.71
C GLN A 665 39.12 18.53 21.36
N PRO A 666 39.88 18.70 20.26
CA PRO A 666 39.28 19.03 18.96
C PRO A 666 38.89 17.82 18.11
N ASN A 667 37.79 18.02 17.37
CA ASN A 667 37.38 17.39 16.11
C ASN A 667 38.17 16.14 15.66
N ALA A 668 37.56 14.97 15.80
CA ALA A 668 37.90 13.83 14.94
C ALA A 668 37.50 14.17 13.50
N THR A 669 38.46 14.26 12.58
CA THR A 669 38.19 14.55 11.17
C THR A 669 37.21 13.52 10.59
N PRO A 670 36.11 13.95 9.95
CA PRO A 670 35.23 13.05 9.22
C PRO A 670 36.03 12.23 8.20
N THR A 671 35.62 10.99 7.93
CA THR A 671 36.28 10.11 6.96
C THR A 671 35.29 9.70 5.87
N LEU A 672 35.58 10.06 4.62
CA LEU A 672 34.79 9.69 3.46
C LEU A 672 35.27 8.33 2.93
N VAL A 673 34.35 7.37 2.87
CA VAL A 673 34.61 5.97 2.52
C VAL A 673 33.91 5.65 1.20
N PHE A 674 34.69 5.33 0.18
CA PHE A 674 34.20 4.83 -1.11
C PHE A 674 34.29 3.31 -1.12
N PHE A 675 33.22 2.66 -1.57
CA PHE A 675 33.13 1.21 -1.71
C PHE A 675 33.04 0.85 -3.19
N GLN A 676 33.88 -0.06 -3.64
CA GLN A 676 33.78 -0.68 -4.96
C GLN A 676 33.75 -2.20 -4.77
N ILE A 677 32.77 -2.84 -5.37
CA ILE A 677 32.50 -4.26 -5.34
C ILE A 677 32.73 -4.74 -6.78
N SER A 678 33.73 -5.58 -7.02
CA SER A 678 34.09 -5.99 -8.39
C SER A 678 34.50 -7.45 -8.54
N GLU A 679 33.96 -8.09 -9.59
CA GLU A 679 34.33 -9.44 -10.03
C GLU A 679 35.76 -9.48 -10.59
N SER A 680 36.21 -8.38 -11.18
CA SER A 680 37.57 -8.31 -11.74
C SER A 680 38.61 -8.34 -10.60
N PRO A 681 39.77 -9.00 -10.81
CA PRO A 681 40.95 -8.71 -10.00
C PRO A 681 41.26 -7.22 -9.99
N TYR A 682 41.96 -6.77 -8.94
CA TYR A 682 42.43 -5.40 -8.82
C TYR A 682 43.60 -5.13 -9.79
N ASN A 683 43.33 -5.15 -11.10
CA ASN A 683 44.30 -4.89 -12.18
C ASN A 683 43.89 -3.69 -13.07
N LYS A 684 42.58 -3.37 -13.16
CA LYS A 684 42.04 -2.16 -13.82
C LYS A 684 42.10 -0.89 -12.95
N HIS A 685 42.80 -0.95 -11.83
CA HIS A 685 42.60 -0.05 -10.70
C HIS A 685 43.30 1.31 -10.79
N GLY A 686 44.37 1.43 -11.60
CA GLY A 686 45.19 2.65 -11.69
C GLY A 686 44.43 3.88 -12.22
N THR A 687 43.19 3.70 -12.69
CA THR A 687 42.31 4.79 -13.12
C THR A 687 41.26 5.16 -12.06
N GLN A 688 40.74 4.22 -11.27
CA GLN A 688 39.58 4.47 -10.39
C GLN A 688 39.87 5.43 -9.23
N ILE A 689 41.02 5.32 -8.56
CA ILE A 689 41.37 6.28 -7.49
C ILE A 689 41.63 7.68 -8.08
N PRO A 690 42.44 7.85 -9.15
CA PRO A 690 42.55 9.14 -9.84
C PRO A 690 41.21 9.71 -10.32
N HIS A 691 40.29 8.87 -10.80
CA HIS A 691 38.95 9.29 -11.23
C HIS A 691 38.13 9.94 -10.12
N LEU A 692 38.39 9.68 -8.83
CA LEU A 692 37.76 10.45 -7.73
C LEU A 692 37.99 11.96 -7.88
N ALA A 693 39.18 12.35 -8.36
CA ALA A 693 39.63 13.74 -8.51
C ALA A 693 39.79 14.21 -9.97
N THR A 694 39.36 13.40 -10.95
CA THR A 694 39.42 13.74 -12.40
C THR A 694 38.14 13.45 -13.18
N SER A 695 37.32 12.49 -12.79
CA SER A 695 36.01 12.27 -13.42
C SER A 695 35.00 13.28 -12.91
N VAL A 696 34.29 13.92 -13.83
CA VAL A 696 33.21 14.86 -13.53
C VAL A 696 31.91 14.11 -13.29
N LEU A 697 31.19 14.45 -12.22
CA LEU A 697 29.92 13.83 -11.87
C LEU A 697 28.71 14.78 -12.02
N SER A 698 28.90 16.08 -11.78
CA SER A 698 27.85 17.12 -11.76
C SER A 698 28.42 18.41 -12.32
N LYS A 699 27.94 18.91 -13.48
CA LYS A 699 28.34 20.23 -14.08
C LYS A 699 29.76 20.72 -13.71
N SER A 700 30.78 19.95 -14.09
CA SER A 700 32.21 20.21 -13.86
C SER A 700 32.78 20.03 -12.44
N THR A 701 32.01 19.58 -11.45
CA THR A 701 32.54 19.09 -10.16
C THR A 701 33.01 17.64 -10.27
N THR A 702 34.14 17.34 -9.62
CA THR A 702 34.69 15.97 -9.56
C THR A 702 33.78 15.04 -8.73
N VAL A 703 34.01 13.73 -8.77
CA VAL A 703 33.28 12.80 -7.91
C VAL A 703 33.47 13.14 -6.43
N ILE A 704 34.71 13.34 -5.97
CA ILE A 704 34.98 13.64 -4.56
C ILE A 704 34.32 14.96 -4.12
N ASP A 705 34.40 16.00 -4.95
CA ASP A 705 33.79 17.31 -4.64
C ASP A 705 32.27 17.25 -4.63
N THR A 706 31.66 16.41 -5.48
CA THR A 706 30.22 16.17 -5.48
C THR A 706 29.77 15.57 -4.14
N TYR A 707 30.48 14.56 -3.63
CA TYR A 707 30.16 13.98 -2.32
C TYR A 707 30.50 14.92 -1.15
N ARG A 708 31.61 15.68 -1.23
CA ARG A 708 31.92 16.72 -0.23
C ARG A 708 30.78 17.73 -0.11
N ALA A 709 30.24 18.21 -1.24
CA ALA A 709 29.11 19.13 -1.27
C ALA A 709 27.80 18.48 -0.75
N LEU A 710 27.53 17.21 -1.08
CA LEU A 710 26.35 16.48 -0.57
C LEU A 710 26.34 16.34 0.96
N TYR A 711 27.51 16.18 1.59
CA TYR A 711 27.66 16.12 3.06
C TYR A 711 27.97 17.47 3.74
N GLY A 712 28.13 18.56 2.97
CA GLY A 712 28.40 19.89 3.53
C GLY A 712 29.84 20.11 4.01
N ILE A 713 30.78 19.32 3.50
CA ILE A 713 32.23 19.39 3.80
C ILE A 713 33.03 19.92 2.58
N GLY A 714 32.40 20.74 1.75
CA GLY A 714 32.98 21.32 0.53
C GLY A 714 34.25 22.13 0.80
N ASP A 715 34.24 22.92 1.88
CA ASP A 715 35.32 23.86 2.22
C ASP A 715 36.39 23.25 3.18
N ASP A 716 36.30 21.94 3.49
CA ASP A 716 37.28 21.29 4.37
C ASP A 716 38.58 20.98 3.62
N ALA A 717 39.61 21.78 3.91
CA ALA A 717 40.95 21.68 3.34
C ALA A 717 41.65 20.33 3.60
N ALA A 718 41.19 19.52 4.56
CA ALA A 718 41.72 18.17 4.77
C ALA A 718 41.49 17.25 3.55
N TYR A 719 40.53 17.59 2.67
CA TYR A 719 40.21 16.82 1.47
C TYR A 719 40.94 17.34 0.21
N ASP A 720 41.51 18.55 0.24
CA ASP A 720 42.17 19.18 -0.90
C ASP A 720 43.57 18.58 -1.16
N THR A 721 43.57 17.41 -1.81
CA THR A 721 44.74 16.54 -1.88
C THR A 721 45.07 16.16 -3.34
N PRO A 722 45.97 16.92 -4.01
CA PRO A 722 46.39 16.64 -5.39
C PRO A 722 46.91 15.23 -5.62
N GLN A 723 47.39 14.56 -4.56
CA GLN A 723 47.93 13.20 -4.56
C GLN A 723 46.88 12.14 -4.92
N ILE A 724 45.57 12.42 -4.79
CA ILE A 724 44.51 11.49 -5.25
C ILE A 724 44.63 11.24 -6.75
N ARG A 725 45.05 12.24 -7.55
CA ARG A 725 45.31 12.08 -8.99
C ARG A 725 46.50 11.16 -9.30
N GLN A 726 47.36 10.93 -8.32
CA GLN A 726 48.50 9.99 -8.36
C GLN A 726 48.14 8.65 -7.69
N GLY A 727 46.86 8.45 -7.33
CA GLY A 727 46.35 7.24 -6.72
C GLY A 727 46.66 7.08 -5.22
N GLN A 728 47.19 8.11 -4.56
CA GLN A 728 47.45 8.13 -3.12
C GLN A 728 46.30 8.82 -2.38
N LEU A 729 45.74 8.16 -1.37
CA LEU A 729 44.63 8.69 -0.58
C LEU A 729 45.10 9.28 0.76
N PRO A 730 44.58 10.44 1.19
CA PRO A 730 44.82 10.99 2.52
C PRO A 730 44.11 10.19 3.62
N GLU A 731 44.38 10.49 4.89
CA GLU A 731 43.76 9.76 6.00
C GLU A 731 42.22 9.89 6.05
N CYS A 732 41.69 11.05 5.67
CA CYS A 732 40.26 11.38 5.61
C CYS A 732 39.52 10.70 4.44
N VAL A 733 40.21 10.01 3.54
CA VAL A 733 39.58 9.25 2.45
C VAL A 733 39.98 7.78 2.54
N LYS A 734 39.01 6.87 2.45
CA LYS A 734 39.22 5.43 2.38
C LYS A 734 38.57 4.86 1.13
N TYR A 735 39.24 3.91 0.50
CA TYR A 735 38.73 3.20 -0.66
C TYR A 735 38.75 1.70 -0.38
N ILE A 736 37.57 1.11 -0.32
CA ILE A 736 37.33 -0.29 0.02
C ILE A 736 37.02 -1.05 -1.25
N TYR A 737 37.84 -2.05 -1.57
CA TYR A 737 37.65 -2.91 -2.73
C TYR A 737 37.23 -4.31 -2.29
N ALA A 738 35.99 -4.67 -2.54
CA ALA A 738 35.40 -5.96 -2.24
C ALA A 738 35.45 -6.88 -3.46
N THR A 739 36.11 -8.02 -3.32
CA THR A 739 36.27 -9.01 -4.41
C THR A 739 36.41 -10.42 -3.85
N THR A 740 36.11 -11.43 -4.68
CA THR A 740 36.44 -12.84 -4.38
C THR A 740 37.80 -13.26 -4.93
N ASP A 741 38.45 -12.42 -5.75
CA ASP A 741 39.80 -12.67 -6.23
C ASP A 741 40.84 -12.49 -5.11
N THR A 742 41.89 -13.30 -5.12
CA THR A 742 42.97 -13.28 -4.13
C THR A 742 44.25 -12.62 -4.64
N SER A 743 44.34 -12.34 -5.95
CA SER A 743 45.47 -11.66 -6.57
C SER A 743 45.56 -10.20 -6.09
N THR A 744 46.66 -9.90 -5.39
CA THR A 744 46.86 -8.63 -4.69
C THR A 744 48.22 -8.02 -5.05
N SER A 745 48.24 -7.18 -6.08
CA SER A 745 49.41 -6.35 -6.42
C SER A 745 48.97 -4.92 -6.75
N THR A 746 49.21 -3.98 -5.83
CA THR A 746 48.97 -2.55 -6.04
C THR A 746 49.95 -1.73 -5.20
N THR A 747 50.29 -0.54 -5.68
CA THR A 747 51.04 0.51 -4.96
C THR A 747 50.12 1.57 -4.33
N HIS A 748 48.80 1.45 -4.50
CA HIS A 748 47.80 2.44 -4.09
C HIS A 748 47.20 2.16 -2.71
N SER A 749 46.77 3.20 -2.01
CA SER A 749 46.19 3.12 -0.65
C SER A 749 44.78 2.50 -0.68
N VAL A 750 44.68 1.18 -0.50
CA VAL A 750 43.43 0.40 -0.65
C VAL A 750 43.17 -0.49 0.55
N PHE A 751 41.90 -0.66 0.90
CA PHE A 751 41.42 -1.64 1.89
C PHE A 751 40.75 -2.79 1.13
N PHE A 752 41.37 -3.98 1.12
CA PHE A 752 40.88 -5.14 0.36
C PHE A 752 40.00 -6.05 1.21
N MET A 753 38.74 -6.23 0.79
CA MET A 753 37.82 -7.22 1.37
C MET A 753 37.74 -8.45 0.47
N GLN A 754 38.65 -9.40 0.68
CA GLN A 754 38.61 -10.74 0.06
C GLN A 754 37.48 -11.61 0.63
N ALA A 755 37.14 -12.72 -0.03
CA ALA A 755 36.08 -13.67 0.36
C ALA A 755 36.07 -14.08 1.85
N SER A 756 37.24 -14.27 2.47
CA SER A 756 37.38 -14.55 3.92
C SER A 756 36.82 -13.42 4.80
N HIS A 757 37.04 -12.17 4.41
CA HIS A 757 36.55 -10.98 5.11
C HIS A 757 35.09 -10.67 4.77
N LEU A 758 34.64 -10.99 3.55
CA LEU A 758 33.22 -10.90 3.19
C LEU A 758 32.38 -11.86 4.06
N ARG A 759 32.88 -13.08 4.32
CA ARG A 759 32.29 -14.03 5.28
C ARG A 759 32.17 -13.47 6.70
N TRP A 760 33.00 -12.52 7.10
CA TRP A 760 32.90 -11.88 8.43
C TRP A 760 31.75 -10.86 8.56
N LEU A 761 31.12 -10.44 7.45
CA LEU A 761 29.92 -9.60 7.50
C LEU A 761 28.69 -10.37 8.01
N ASP A 762 28.54 -11.64 7.60
CA ASP A 762 27.61 -12.63 8.14
C ASP A 762 28.07 -14.03 7.70
N ALA A 763 28.71 -14.77 8.61
CA ALA A 763 29.22 -16.10 8.31
C ALA A 763 28.09 -17.10 7.97
N THR A 764 26.92 -16.95 8.60
CA THR A 764 25.78 -17.86 8.38
C THR A 764 25.13 -17.58 7.03
N GLY A 765 24.93 -16.31 6.69
CA GLY A 765 24.41 -15.89 5.39
C GLY A 765 25.37 -16.20 4.25
N TRP A 766 26.67 -16.00 4.45
CA TRP A 766 27.71 -16.35 3.48
C TRP A 766 27.74 -17.85 3.20
N ASP A 767 27.82 -18.70 4.23
CA ASP A 767 27.88 -20.15 4.08
C ASP A 767 26.64 -20.70 3.37
N ARG A 768 25.46 -20.17 3.70
CA ARG A 768 24.20 -20.53 3.02
C ARG A 768 24.15 -20.04 1.57
N MET A 769 24.71 -18.87 1.26
CA MET A 769 24.79 -18.37 -0.11
C MET A 769 25.75 -19.22 -0.95
N THR A 770 26.94 -19.53 -0.44
CA THR A 770 27.97 -20.28 -1.18
C THR A 770 27.73 -21.79 -1.21
N GLY A 771 26.87 -22.32 -0.34
CA GLY A 771 26.71 -23.76 -0.14
C GLY A 771 27.88 -24.40 0.60
N SER A 772 28.73 -23.61 1.26
CA SER A 772 29.86 -24.10 2.03
C SER A 772 29.37 -24.76 3.33
N PRO A 773 29.97 -25.89 3.76
CA PRO A 773 29.67 -26.43 5.08
C PRO A 773 30.06 -25.40 6.15
N PRO A 774 29.28 -25.30 7.26
CA PRO A 774 29.66 -24.42 8.37
C PRO A 774 31.05 -24.82 8.83
N ALA A 775 31.97 -23.86 8.87
CA ALA A 775 33.34 -24.16 9.28
C ALA A 775 33.31 -24.67 10.71
N SER A 776 33.90 -25.85 10.93
CA SER A 776 34.10 -26.38 12.28
C SER A 776 34.86 -25.35 13.11
N SER A 777 34.22 -24.85 14.16
CA SER A 777 34.89 -24.03 15.17
C SER A 777 36.05 -24.82 15.76
N ALA A 778 37.28 -24.40 15.46
CA ALA A 778 38.49 -25.06 15.94
C ALA A 778 39.69 -24.09 15.92
N PRO A 779 40.50 -24.07 16.99
CA PRO A 779 40.13 -24.10 18.41
C PRO A 779 40.02 -22.69 19.01
#